data_AF-A0A914HBY0-F1
#
_entry.id   AF-A0A914HBY0-F1
#
_cell.length_a   1.000
_cell.length_b   1.000
_cell.length_c   1.000
_cell.angle_alpha   90.00
_cell.angle_beta   90.00
_cell.angle_gamma   90.00
#
_symmetry.space_group_name_H-M   'P 1'
#
loop_
_entity.id
_entity.type
_entity.pdbx_description
1 polymer ?
#
loop_
_entity_poly.entity_id
_entity_poly.type
_entity_poly.pdbx_seq_one_letter_code
_entity_poly.pdbx_strand_id
1 'polypeptide(L)'
;MQSNSSISSSAYLVNQPKYAFLAELGIREANDGVFDGVWRASGKETDSLCPATNTAIAKVRFGSAEDFERIVGASRAACSTWMEVPAPTRGEIVRQIGDSLRRNIDSLGRLVSLEMGKILSEGRGEVQEFVDIADYATGLSRMFSGRIMPSERKKHFLLEQWNPLGVVGVISAFNFPAAVYGWNAALALVCGNSVIWKPSPSTPLTSIAITRLIGEVLSKNGMPPAICSLICGESEIGLRLVKDPRVNLLSFTGSTEVGRVVGQHVQSRFGKLLLELGGNNAIIVMDDADLDLVVPAVTFSCIGTAGQRCTSTRRLIVHEKVYDVVLERVVKAYKQLMETRIGDPLDEHTLVGPLHSRESVLKYKAAIAEAIASGGRVECGGKVLDGSQGNYVLPTVITGLTHDTPVVLRETFAPIVYALKVSGFEEAVAVNNEASQGLSSSLFTQNLARLSEWIGPKGSDCGIVNVNIGTSGAEIGGAFGGEKETGGGRESGSDSWKNYMRRSTCTINFGKEMPLAQGVKFENTLSTIRRSHSKMGKIIAEYGAWESPITGQQLVKGNCKTISELRVSPQGRPFWLEQTLLSGKKVLFGQTDGGGVVQWTQTDISVTNWSVGGEGRTVAGGQNGGGGPLICHSGGIWQLPAPGAAPKAIVESEGSDGNKNQIRRQADIVTHGHFVYAVQQIHSKDDESADPVNRLVRADLRGDGHCQVVDEGADFYASPRLSPDGRWLAWIQWNRPYMSWEKTSVHLVELGLDGALLGPSRTILNNGNSNFGLAWTGTTLDYSDGAKGIVGDGLIPEGFGEIGDPLWLFDMDRPFVVRNDGGAIAVLRSSNCSADGGDALWELRDGVPPTPIDSVTRLGFTVFQQLCLSPDQNALFCLASGPRRASSVICLDLSAKPHAVTVLREAREHSELSQLPISTPRTITFTSVDGRSLQGYFYTPHSHSHCAPEGKLPPAILFVHGGPTARTKNDLDMKKQYFTSRGFAVFDINYRGSSGFGREFRNSLLGQWGVADRDDLISGAKCLVTSGLVDPSRLCIMGSSAGGFTVLSVLSHSDAFAAGVSLYGVSDLEELFKTSHKFERGNTGRLIADLPEGIQTYRDRSPIHNCNRINKPVAFLHGTDDKVVPVAQSEALYEALRAKGTPTLLKLFSGEGHGFKKADTIAQSMHIAHTFLCKAMGISVHAELNIVNF
;
A
#
# COMPACT_ATOMS: atom_id res chain seq x y z
N MET A 1 -36.78 74.77 14.02
CA MET A 1 -36.73 74.25 12.63
C MET A 1 -35.36 74.54 12.05
N GLN A 2 -34.53 73.51 11.86
CA GLN A 2 -33.59 73.43 10.73
C GLN A 2 -33.13 71.96 10.62
N SER A 3 -32.92 71.53 9.39
CA SER A 3 -32.85 70.15 8.90
C SER A 3 -31.89 69.19 9.64
N ASN A 4 -32.45 68.11 10.22
CA ASN A 4 -31.74 66.83 10.31
C ASN A 4 -31.97 66.07 8.99
N SER A 5 -30.96 65.96 8.15
CA SER A 5 -30.96 65.06 7.00
C SER A 5 -30.84 63.62 7.48
N SER A 6 -31.88 62.82 7.28
CA SER A 6 -31.83 61.38 7.53
C SER A 6 -30.93 60.70 6.49
N ILE A 7 -29.64 60.55 6.81
CA ILE A 7 -28.76 59.66 6.06
C ILE A 7 -29.28 58.23 6.27
N SER A 8 -29.71 57.59 5.18
CA SER A 8 -30.10 56.18 5.17
C SER A 8 -28.92 55.32 5.66
N SER A 9 -29.08 54.65 6.79
CA SER A 9 -28.05 53.75 7.32
C SER A 9 -28.01 52.48 6.47
N SER A 10 -26.98 52.34 5.64
CA SER A 10 -26.69 51.08 4.94
C SER A 10 -26.58 49.91 5.92
N ALA A 11 -27.19 48.78 5.55
CA ALA A 11 -27.14 47.53 6.30
C ALA A 11 -25.72 46.93 6.43
N TYR A 12 -24.85 47.21 5.45
CA TYR A 12 -23.45 46.74 5.43
C TYR A 12 -22.45 47.87 5.71
N LEU A 13 -21.40 47.58 6.47
CA LEU A 13 -20.37 48.57 6.84
C LEU A 13 -19.58 49.08 5.62
N VAL A 14 -19.34 48.25 4.60
CA VAL A 14 -18.58 48.63 3.39
C VAL A 14 -19.13 49.84 2.63
N ASN A 15 -20.42 50.14 2.79
CA ASN A 15 -21.07 51.30 2.17
C ASN A 15 -21.04 52.57 3.06
N GLN A 16 -20.53 52.49 4.29
CA GLN A 16 -20.47 53.63 5.20
C GLN A 16 -19.13 54.38 5.02
N PRO A 17 -19.12 55.74 5.00
CA PRO A 17 -17.90 56.51 4.75
C PRO A 17 -16.70 56.20 5.68
N LYS A 18 -16.93 55.76 6.93
CA LYS A 18 -15.86 55.33 7.87
C LYS A 18 -14.99 54.20 7.30
N TYR A 19 -15.54 53.34 6.45
CA TYR A 19 -14.89 52.12 5.96
C TYR A 19 -14.55 52.17 4.45
N ALA A 20 -14.46 53.37 3.86
CA ALA A 20 -14.18 53.55 2.44
C ALA A 20 -12.87 52.89 1.95
N PHE A 21 -11.88 52.69 2.84
CA PHE A 21 -10.63 51.97 2.54
C PHE A 21 -10.84 50.52 2.03
N LEU A 22 -11.99 49.91 2.31
CA LEU A 22 -12.33 48.57 1.81
C LEU A 22 -12.43 48.53 0.27
N ALA A 23 -12.83 49.63 -0.36
CA ALA A 23 -12.90 49.73 -1.81
C ALA A 23 -11.52 49.72 -2.49
N GLU A 24 -10.47 50.20 -1.80
CA GLU A 24 -9.08 50.19 -2.26
C GLU A 24 -8.56 48.75 -2.42
N LEU A 25 -9.03 47.84 -1.55
CA LEU A 25 -8.75 46.41 -1.58
C LEU A 25 -9.65 45.63 -2.56
N GLY A 26 -10.51 46.33 -3.31
CA GLY A 26 -11.48 45.73 -4.22
C GLY A 26 -12.62 44.99 -3.52
N ILE A 27 -12.85 45.22 -2.22
CA ILE A 27 -13.99 44.68 -1.48
C ILE A 27 -15.25 45.48 -1.82
N ARG A 28 -16.35 44.77 -2.05
CA ARG A 28 -17.68 45.31 -2.41
C ARG A 28 -18.72 44.80 -1.41
N GLU A 29 -19.98 45.23 -1.56
CA GLU A 29 -21.09 44.67 -0.77
C GLU A 29 -21.24 43.16 -0.96
N ALA A 30 -21.07 42.65 -2.19
CA ALA A 30 -21.06 41.22 -2.49
C ALA A 30 -19.76 40.82 -3.21
N ASN A 31 -19.15 39.72 -2.76
CA ASN A 31 -17.84 39.26 -3.23
C ASN A 31 -17.88 37.75 -3.52
N ASP A 32 -17.30 37.31 -4.64
CA ASP A 32 -17.03 35.89 -4.86
C ASP A 32 -15.87 35.43 -3.97
N GLY A 33 -16.07 34.34 -3.23
CA GLY A 33 -15.06 33.71 -2.38
C GLY A 33 -14.20 32.67 -3.08
N VAL A 34 -14.20 32.63 -4.42
CA VAL A 34 -13.50 31.64 -5.22
C VAL A 34 -12.68 32.30 -6.33
N PHE A 35 -11.42 31.89 -6.43
CA PHE A 35 -10.49 32.33 -7.47
C PHE A 35 -9.65 31.15 -7.99
N ASP A 36 -9.82 30.85 -9.28
CA ASP A 36 -9.04 29.86 -10.05
C ASP A 36 -8.22 30.53 -11.18
N GLY A 37 -7.91 31.81 -11.02
CA GLY A 37 -7.58 32.72 -12.13
C GLY A 37 -8.76 33.59 -12.58
N VAL A 38 -10.00 33.16 -12.30
CA VAL A 38 -11.21 33.97 -12.48
C VAL A 38 -12.00 34.02 -11.17
N TRP A 39 -12.51 35.19 -10.80
CA TRP A 39 -13.43 35.36 -9.68
C TRP A 39 -14.82 34.86 -10.07
N ARG A 40 -15.31 33.80 -9.39
CA ARG A 40 -16.64 33.20 -9.59
C ARG A 40 -16.92 32.13 -8.55
N ALA A 41 -17.98 32.28 -7.77
CA ALA A 41 -18.44 31.30 -6.77
C ALA A 41 -19.91 30.91 -6.99
N SER A 42 -20.27 29.68 -6.61
CA SER A 42 -21.62 29.12 -6.81
C SER A 42 -22.26 28.48 -5.57
N GLY A 43 -21.57 28.49 -4.43
CA GLY A 43 -22.08 28.03 -3.15
C GLY A 43 -22.89 29.07 -2.36
N LYS A 44 -23.07 28.81 -1.07
CA LYS A 44 -23.88 29.60 -0.13
C LYS A 44 -23.32 31.03 0.06
N GLU A 45 -24.22 32.00 0.13
CA GLU A 45 -23.89 33.36 0.56
C GLU A 45 -23.89 33.48 2.10
N THR A 46 -22.92 34.22 2.64
CA THR A 46 -22.82 34.52 4.08
C THR A 46 -22.28 35.93 4.30
N ASP A 47 -22.61 36.53 5.44
CA ASP A 47 -22.09 37.84 5.83
C ASP A 47 -20.82 37.65 6.67
N SER A 48 -19.75 38.38 6.34
CA SER A 48 -18.60 38.54 7.23
C SER A 48 -18.94 39.61 8.28
N LEU A 49 -18.68 39.34 9.56
CA LEU A 49 -19.13 40.16 10.69
C LEU A 49 -17.96 40.83 11.40
N CYS A 50 -18.12 42.11 11.76
CA CYS A 50 -17.19 42.82 12.63
C CYS A 50 -17.39 42.36 14.09
N PRO A 51 -16.40 41.75 14.77
CA PRO A 51 -16.55 41.26 16.14
C PRO A 51 -16.69 42.37 17.18
N ALA A 52 -16.29 43.60 16.84
CA ALA A 52 -16.40 44.77 17.72
C ALA A 52 -17.83 45.32 17.82
N THR A 53 -18.72 45.01 16.87
CA THR A 53 -20.11 45.48 16.85
C THR A 53 -21.15 44.40 16.51
N ASN A 54 -20.69 43.21 16.11
CA ASN A 54 -21.49 42.14 15.48
C ASN A 54 -22.29 42.60 14.23
N THR A 55 -21.86 43.66 13.55
CA THR A 55 -22.48 44.18 12.31
C THR A 55 -21.84 43.54 11.07
N ALA A 56 -22.62 43.31 10.02
CA ALA A 56 -22.11 42.78 8.76
C ALA A 56 -21.22 43.79 8.00
N ILE A 57 -19.99 43.38 7.70
CA ILE A 57 -19.01 44.17 6.95
C ILE A 57 -19.42 44.21 5.48
N ALA A 58 -19.49 43.02 4.88
CA ALA A 58 -19.89 42.74 3.51
C ALA A 58 -20.26 41.24 3.39
N LYS A 59 -20.90 40.89 2.27
CA LYS A 59 -21.30 39.53 1.94
C LYS A 59 -20.25 38.83 1.07
N VAL A 60 -20.09 37.52 1.30
CA VAL A 60 -19.25 36.63 0.48
C VAL A 60 -20.06 35.41 0.03
N ARG A 61 -19.91 35.04 -1.24
CA ARG A 61 -20.41 33.77 -1.78
C ARG A 61 -19.32 32.71 -1.73
N PHE A 62 -19.55 31.64 -0.99
CA PHE A 62 -18.59 30.53 -0.83
C PHE A 62 -18.56 29.61 -2.06
N GLY A 63 -17.52 28.80 -2.18
CA GLY A 63 -17.39 27.79 -3.24
C GLY A 63 -18.26 26.57 -3.00
N SER A 64 -18.73 25.97 -4.10
CA SER A 64 -19.39 24.66 -4.11
C SER A 64 -18.40 23.49 -4.28
N ALA A 65 -18.92 22.27 -4.39
CA ALA A 65 -18.14 21.08 -4.75
C ALA A 65 -17.59 21.15 -6.19
N GLU A 66 -18.36 21.73 -7.11
CA GLU A 66 -17.98 21.95 -8.51
C GLU A 66 -16.89 23.02 -8.63
N ASP A 67 -16.98 24.07 -7.81
CA ASP A 67 -15.92 25.09 -7.69
C ASP A 67 -14.61 24.49 -7.18
N PHE A 68 -14.68 23.55 -6.22
CA PHE A 68 -13.51 22.83 -5.71
C PHE A 68 -12.81 22.01 -6.81
N GLU A 69 -13.54 21.18 -7.56
CA GLU A 69 -12.97 20.36 -8.65
C GLU A 69 -12.28 21.22 -9.71
N ARG A 70 -12.92 22.33 -10.08
CA ARG A 70 -12.39 23.33 -11.01
C ARG A 70 -11.07 23.94 -10.53
N ILE A 71 -11.00 24.34 -9.26
CA ILE A 71 -9.79 24.93 -8.66
C ILE A 71 -8.63 23.93 -8.62
N VAL A 72 -8.88 22.68 -8.23
CA VAL A 72 -7.84 21.65 -8.19
C VAL A 72 -7.31 21.37 -9.61
N GLY A 73 -8.19 21.32 -10.62
CA GLY A 73 -7.78 21.23 -12.03
C GLY A 73 -6.91 22.40 -12.48
N ALA A 74 -7.36 23.64 -12.25
CA ALA A 74 -6.66 24.85 -12.65
C ALA A 74 -5.28 24.99 -11.96
N SER A 75 -5.22 24.74 -10.65
CA SER A 75 -3.98 24.86 -9.88
C SER A 75 -2.94 23.82 -10.31
N ARG A 76 -3.35 22.58 -10.66
CA ARG A 76 -2.44 21.57 -11.21
C ARG A 76 -1.87 21.95 -12.57
N ALA A 77 -2.69 22.49 -13.46
CA ALA A 77 -2.25 22.94 -14.78
C ALA A 77 -1.22 24.08 -14.64
N ALA A 78 -1.52 25.06 -13.78
CA ALA A 78 -0.63 26.17 -13.47
C ALA A 78 0.69 25.72 -12.80
N CYS A 79 0.62 24.73 -11.90
CA CYS A 79 1.78 24.15 -11.24
C CYS A 79 2.77 23.54 -12.22
N SER A 80 2.29 22.85 -13.27
CA SER A 80 3.17 22.25 -14.29
C SER A 80 4.07 23.30 -14.95
N THR A 81 3.51 24.46 -15.32
CA THR A 81 4.29 25.58 -15.87
C THR A 81 5.22 26.20 -14.82
N TRP A 82 4.73 26.33 -13.58
CA TRP A 82 5.48 26.97 -12.49
C TRP A 82 6.74 26.19 -12.05
N MET A 83 6.71 24.85 -12.14
CA MET A 83 7.89 24.02 -11.86
C MET A 83 9.07 24.29 -12.80
N GLU A 84 8.79 24.67 -14.06
CA GLU A 84 9.81 24.94 -15.08
C GLU A 84 10.48 26.31 -14.90
N VAL A 85 9.81 27.26 -14.23
CA VAL A 85 10.37 28.59 -13.92
C VAL A 85 11.53 28.43 -12.93
N PRO A 86 12.76 28.91 -13.22
CA PRO A 86 13.90 28.78 -12.32
C PRO A 86 13.64 29.38 -10.94
N ALA A 87 14.13 28.73 -9.87
CA ALA A 87 13.89 29.17 -8.49
C ALA A 87 14.17 30.67 -8.23
N PRO A 88 15.28 31.29 -8.71
CA PRO A 88 15.51 32.71 -8.50
C PRO A 88 14.50 33.62 -9.21
N THR A 89 13.92 33.17 -10.34
CA THR A 89 12.85 33.89 -11.06
C THR A 89 11.52 33.78 -10.30
N ARG A 90 11.26 32.63 -9.67
CA ARG A 90 10.13 32.48 -8.73
C ARG A 90 10.30 33.40 -7.51
N GLY A 91 11.53 33.52 -7.00
CA GLY A 91 11.91 34.47 -5.95
C GLY A 91 11.58 35.92 -6.29
N GLU A 92 11.93 36.39 -7.50
CA GLU A 92 11.60 37.76 -7.94
C GLU A 92 10.08 38.02 -7.97
N ILE A 93 9.26 37.05 -8.36
CA ILE A 93 7.79 37.18 -8.33
C ILE A 93 7.29 37.24 -6.87
N VAL A 94 7.86 36.47 -5.96
CA VAL A 94 7.54 36.54 -4.52
C VAL A 94 7.96 37.89 -3.91
N ARG A 95 9.11 38.44 -4.29
CA ARG A 95 9.53 39.81 -3.94
C ARG A 95 8.50 40.86 -4.36
N GLN A 96 7.97 40.75 -5.58
CA GLN A 96 6.93 41.66 -6.08
C GLN A 96 5.58 41.49 -5.35
N ILE A 97 5.26 40.29 -4.85
CA ILE A 97 4.13 40.07 -3.94
C ILE A 97 4.35 40.85 -2.64
N GLY A 98 5.53 40.73 -2.02
CA GLY A 98 5.92 41.51 -0.85
C GLY A 98 5.78 43.02 -1.06
N ASP A 99 6.29 43.56 -2.17
CA ASP A 99 6.09 44.96 -2.56
C ASP A 99 4.61 45.36 -2.71
N SER A 100 3.75 44.44 -3.19
CA SER A 100 2.32 44.68 -3.36
C SER A 100 1.58 44.76 -2.03
N LEU A 101 1.92 43.87 -1.10
CA LEU A 101 1.40 43.89 0.28
C LEU A 101 1.89 45.15 1.02
N ARG A 102 3.18 45.49 0.89
CA ARG A 102 3.80 46.68 1.51
C ARG A 102 3.11 47.99 1.09
N ARG A 103 2.70 48.12 -0.17
CA ARG A 103 1.91 49.28 -0.65
C ARG A 103 0.50 49.38 -0.07
N ASN A 104 -0.08 48.26 0.39
CA ASN A 104 -1.46 48.16 0.87
C ASN A 104 -1.53 47.87 2.38
N ILE A 105 -0.41 48.00 3.11
CA ILE A 105 -0.27 47.54 4.50
C ILE A 105 -1.25 48.19 5.47
N ASP A 106 -1.59 49.47 5.29
CA ASP A 106 -2.55 50.16 6.16
C ASP A 106 -3.98 49.65 5.93
N SER A 107 -4.45 49.65 4.68
CA SER A 107 -5.81 49.21 4.33
C SER A 107 -6.02 47.72 4.62
N LEU A 108 -5.02 46.86 4.38
CA LEU A 108 -5.04 45.46 4.79
C LEU A 108 -5.04 45.30 6.32
N GLY A 109 -4.18 46.04 7.04
CA GLY A 109 -4.12 45.99 8.51
C GLY A 109 -5.43 46.44 9.17
N ARG A 110 -6.08 47.46 8.61
CA ARG A 110 -7.43 47.89 8.99
C ARG A 110 -8.49 46.83 8.69
N LEU A 111 -8.42 46.14 7.55
CA LEU A 111 -9.33 45.03 7.23
C LEU A 111 -9.16 43.85 8.21
N VAL A 112 -7.93 43.42 8.49
CA VAL A 112 -7.64 42.39 9.50
C VAL A 112 -8.21 42.80 10.86
N SER A 113 -8.05 44.05 11.26
CA SER A 113 -8.55 44.56 12.55
C SER A 113 -10.09 44.60 12.60
N LEU A 114 -10.72 45.00 11.49
CA LEU A 114 -12.18 45.07 11.36
C LEU A 114 -12.85 43.69 11.29
N GLU A 115 -12.22 42.70 10.64
CA GLU A 115 -12.79 41.36 10.39
C GLU A 115 -12.37 40.33 11.45
N MET A 116 -11.10 40.30 11.86
CA MET A 116 -10.61 39.38 12.90
C MET A 116 -10.87 39.92 14.32
N GLY A 117 -10.71 41.24 14.53
CA GLY A 117 -10.91 41.90 15.83
C GLY A 117 -9.64 42.23 16.62
N LYS A 118 -8.45 41.96 16.07
CA LYS A 118 -7.17 42.39 16.68
C LYS A 118 -6.93 43.88 16.49
N ILE A 119 -6.12 44.48 17.36
CA ILE A 119 -5.81 45.92 17.32
C ILE A 119 -5.01 46.30 16.07
N LEU A 120 -5.15 47.54 15.61
CA LEU A 120 -4.60 48.03 14.34
C LEU A 120 -3.08 47.84 14.19
N SER A 121 -2.31 47.97 15.27
CA SER A 121 -0.86 47.71 15.26
C SER A 121 -0.54 46.23 14.98
N GLU A 122 -1.30 45.28 15.55
CA GLU A 122 -1.17 43.86 15.24
C GLU A 122 -1.67 43.53 13.83
N GLY A 123 -2.73 44.20 13.35
CA GLY A 123 -3.23 44.04 11.99
C GLY A 123 -2.21 44.47 10.93
N ARG A 124 -1.58 45.64 11.11
CA ARG A 124 -0.46 46.09 10.25
C ARG A 124 0.75 45.17 10.38
N GLY A 125 1.12 44.78 11.61
CA GLY A 125 2.24 43.88 11.89
C GLY A 125 2.09 42.50 11.23
N GLU A 126 0.87 41.94 11.19
CA GLU A 126 0.63 40.67 10.52
C GLU A 126 0.83 40.74 8.99
N VAL A 127 0.48 41.87 8.37
CA VAL A 127 0.77 42.07 6.94
C VAL A 127 2.28 42.28 6.72
N GLN A 128 2.97 42.92 7.67
CA GLN A 128 4.43 43.06 7.67
C GLN A 128 5.15 41.70 7.74
N GLU A 129 4.68 40.76 8.57
CA GLU A 129 5.19 39.38 8.61
C GLU A 129 5.14 38.69 7.23
N PHE A 130 4.08 38.90 6.44
CA PHE A 130 3.99 38.37 5.08
C PHE A 130 4.90 39.14 4.10
N VAL A 131 5.08 40.45 4.28
CA VAL A 131 6.06 41.23 3.51
C VAL A 131 7.49 40.69 3.74
N ASP A 132 7.86 40.44 5.00
CA ASP A 132 9.23 40.08 5.38
C ASP A 132 9.57 38.61 5.05
N ILE A 133 8.61 37.68 5.14
CA ILE A 133 8.84 36.30 4.65
C ILE A 133 8.96 36.26 3.11
N ALA A 134 8.32 37.18 2.39
CA ALA A 134 8.50 37.28 0.94
C ALA A 134 9.93 37.71 0.58
N ASP A 135 10.51 38.66 1.32
CA ASP A 135 11.91 39.07 1.15
C ASP A 135 12.89 37.95 1.59
N TYR A 136 12.62 37.24 2.70
CA TYR A 136 13.40 36.05 3.10
C TYR A 136 13.35 34.95 2.04
N ALA A 137 12.16 34.61 1.54
CA ALA A 137 11.96 33.61 0.49
C ALA A 137 12.67 34.00 -0.82
N THR A 138 12.74 35.30 -1.13
CA THR A 138 13.50 35.83 -2.28
C THR A 138 14.99 35.50 -2.15
N GLY A 139 15.59 35.68 -0.97
CA GLY A 139 16.96 35.21 -0.69
C GLY A 139 17.08 33.68 -0.79
N LEU A 140 16.20 32.97 -0.09
CA LEU A 140 16.17 31.51 -0.01
C LEU A 140 16.04 30.82 -1.39
N SER A 141 15.39 31.47 -2.36
CA SER A 141 15.26 31.02 -3.76
C SER A 141 16.59 30.75 -4.48
N ARG A 142 17.71 31.24 -3.92
CA ARG A 142 19.09 31.03 -4.40
C ARG A 142 19.90 30.07 -3.53
N MET A 143 19.32 29.57 -2.43
CA MET A 143 20.05 28.94 -1.33
C MET A 143 19.61 27.50 -0.99
N PHE A 144 18.39 27.07 -1.36
CA PHE A 144 17.96 25.68 -1.12
C PHE A 144 18.75 24.68 -1.96
N SER A 145 19.90 24.27 -1.42
CA SER A 145 20.88 23.41 -2.04
C SER A 145 20.79 21.99 -1.48
N GLY A 146 21.00 21.01 -2.35
CA GLY A 146 21.34 19.66 -1.93
C GLY A 146 22.85 19.51 -1.69
N ARG A 147 23.23 18.45 -0.98
CA ARG A 147 24.64 18.12 -0.70
C ARG A 147 25.29 17.33 -1.85
N ILE A 148 26.50 17.73 -2.23
CA ILE A 148 27.43 16.83 -2.94
C ILE A 148 28.20 16.06 -1.87
N MET A 149 27.98 14.75 -1.82
CA MET A 149 28.60 13.85 -0.84
C MET A 149 29.76 13.09 -1.49
N PRO A 150 30.89 12.89 -0.77
CA PRO A 150 31.97 12.06 -1.28
C PRO A 150 31.47 10.61 -1.43
N SER A 151 31.45 10.09 -2.66
CA SER A 151 31.16 8.69 -2.86
C SER A 151 32.36 7.85 -2.42
N GLU A 152 32.10 6.79 -1.64
CA GLU A 152 33.06 5.71 -1.37
C GLU A 152 33.57 5.03 -2.67
N ARG A 153 32.87 5.22 -3.80
CA ARG A 153 33.10 4.54 -5.08
C ARG A 153 33.89 5.44 -6.02
N LYS A 154 34.99 4.90 -6.57
CA LYS A 154 35.79 5.61 -7.59
C LYS A 154 34.92 6.06 -8.76
N LYS A 155 35.12 7.29 -9.24
CA LYS A 155 34.45 7.88 -10.41
C LYS A 155 32.91 7.93 -10.30
N HIS A 156 32.39 8.13 -9.08
CA HIS A 156 30.96 8.35 -8.83
C HIS A 156 30.73 9.70 -8.14
N PHE A 157 29.65 10.38 -8.52
CA PHE A 157 29.04 11.42 -7.69
C PHE A 157 27.92 10.81 -6.85
N LEU A 158 27.80 11.27 -5.60
CA LEU A 158 26.64 11.04 -4.75
C LEU A 158 26.03 12.42 -4.44
N LEU A 159 24.81 12.66 -4.91
CA LEU A 159 24.13 13.94 -4.81
C LEU A 159 22.84 13.79 -4.00
N GLU A 160 22.55 14.73 -3.12
CA GLU A 160 21.20 15.01 -2.67
C GLU A 160 20.57 16.04 -3.61
N GLN A 161 19.31 15.84 -4.01
CA GLN A 161 18.57 16.70 -4.91
C GLN A 161 17.16 16.96 -4.38
N TRP A 162 16.71 18.21 -4.45
CA TRP A 162 15.41 18.67 -3.97
C TRP A 162 14.55 19.17 -5.12
N ASN A 163 13.31 18.71 -5.20
CA ASN A 163 12.36 19.07 -6.26
C ASN A 163 10.99 19.47 -5.67
N PRO A 164 10.17 20.26 -6.40
CA PRO A 164 8.81 20.60 -5.96
C PRO A 164 7.96 19.36 -5.70
N LEU A 165 6.93 19.52 -4.86
CA LEU A 165 5.95 18.47 -4.56
C LEU A 165 4.79 18.46 -5.56
N GLY A 166 4.28 19.64 -5.94
CA GLY A 166 3.07 19.78 -6.75
C GLY A 166 2.14 20.86 -6.20
N VAL A 167 0.94 20.47 -5.82
CA VAL A 167 -0.06 21.38 -5.22
C VAL A 167 0.07 21.36 -3.70
N VAL A 168 0.18 22.53 -3.09
CA VAL A 168 0.12 22.74 -1.63
C VAL A 168 -1.27 23.26 -1.26
N GLY A 169 -2.02 22.51 -0.47
CA GLY A 169 -3.25 23.01 0.15
C GLY A 169 -2.90 23.71 1.46
N VAL A 170 -3.45 24.90 1.70
CA VAL A 170 -3.27 25.66 2.94
C VAL A 170 -4.64 25.89 3.57
N ILE A 171 -4.84 25.42 4.79
CA ILE A 171 -6.02 25.69 5.61
C ILE A 171 -5.58 26.54 6.80
N SER A 172 -6.02 27.79 6.86
CA SER A 172 -5.58 28.75 7.89
C SER A 172 -6.69 29.08 8.89
N ALA A 173 -6.29 29.29 10.16
CA ALA A 173 -7.17 29.73 11.24
C ALA A 173 -7.61 31.21 11.08
N PHE A 174 -8.61 31.62 11.86
CA PHE A 174 -9.17 32.99 11.84
C PHE A 174 -8.24 34.04 12.45
N ASN A 175 -7.33 33.63 13.32
CA ASN A 175 -6.63 34.54 14.23
C ASN A 175 -5.37 35.17 13.63
N PHE A 176 -4.81 34.54 12.60
CA PHE A 176 -3.79 35.11 11.72
C PHE A 176 -4.21 34.86 10.25
N PRO A 177 -5.23 35.61 9.76
CA PRO A 177 -5.83 35.40 8.44
C PRO A 177 -4.95 35.84 7.26
N ALA A 178 -3.78 36.44 7.51
CA ALA A 178 -2.81 36.86 6.51
C ALA A 178 -1.46 36.15 6.67
N ALA A 179 -0.84 36.18 7.86
CA ALA A 179 0.55 35.74 8.05
C ALA A 179 0.74 34.23 7.85
N VAL A 180 -0.15 33.39 8.38
CA VAL A 180 -0.07 31.92 8.25
C VAL A 180 -0.14 31.48 6.78
N TYR A 181 -1.07 32.07 6.01
CA TYR A 181 -1.09 31.85 4.57
C TYR A 181 0.19 32.36 3.91
N GLY A 182 0.68 33.53 4.35
CA GLY A 182 1.89 34.15 3.83
C GLY A 182 3.16 33.32 3.99
N TRP A 183 3.40 32.79 5.19
CA TRP A 183 4.55 31.93 5.49
C TRP A 183 4.55 30.67 4.62
N ASN A 184 3.37 30.04 4.46
CA ASN A 184 3.21 28.89 3.58
C ASN A 184 3.38 29.25 2.10
N ALA A 185 2.73 30.32 1.64
CA ALA A 185 2.70 30.69 0.23
C ALA A 185 4.09 31.12 -0.26
N ALA A 186 4.79 31.98 0.48
CA ALA A 186 6.13 32.44 0.10
C ALA A 186 7.11 31.27 -0.10
N LEU A 187 7.15 30.34 0.85
CA LEU A 187 7.99 29.14 0.75
C LEU A 187 7.54 28.18 -0.36
N ALA A 188 6.23 27.87 -0.44
CA ALA A 188 5.68 26.97 -1.44
C ALA A 188 5.99 27.46 -2.87
N LEU A 189 5.82 28.77 -3.12
CA LEU A 189 6.05 29.41 -4.41
C LEU A 189 7.52 29.37 -4.81
N VAL A 190 8.46 29.78 -3.95
CA VAL A 190 9.90 29.71 -4.30
C VAL A 190 10.36 28.26 -4.47
N CYS A 191 9.80 27.32 -3.71
CA CYS A 191 10.01 25.88 -3.88
C CYS A 191 9.40 25.30 -5.17
N GLY A 192 8.61 26.07 -5.93
CA GLY A 192 8.06 25.69 -7.24
C GLY A 192 6.71 24.97 -7.20
N ASN A 193 5.94 25.15 -6.13
CA ASN A 193 4.60 24.59 -5.98
C ASN A 193 3.52 25.63 -6.31
N SER A 194 2.34 25.17 -6.69
CA SER A 194 1.12 26.00 -6.64
C SER A 194 0.45 25.87 -5.28
N VAL A 195 -0.42 26.82 -4.94
CA VAL A 195 -1.13 26.90 -3.66
C VAL A 195 -2.64 26.95 -3.87
N ILE A 196 -3.38 26.18 -3.09
CA ILE A 196 -4.84 26.30 -2.94
C ILE A 196 -5.13 26.69 -1.48
N TRP A 197 -5.62 27.90 -1.27
CA TRP A 197 -5.95 28.42 0.06
C TRP A 197 -7.43 28.24 0.38
N LYS A 198 -7.71 27.63 1.54
CA LYS A 198 -9.04 27.62 2.17
C LYS A 198 -8.93 28.33 3.53
N PRO A 199 -9.34 29.60 3.66
CA PRO A 199 -9.23 30.35 4.91
C PRO A 199 -10.31 29.94 5.92
N SER A 200 -10.25 30.52 7.13
CA SER A 200 -11.39 30.48 8.06
C SER A 200 -12.66 31.04 7.39
N PRO A 201 -13.83 30.41 7.55
CA PRO A 201 -15.11 30.95 7.05
C PRO A 201 -15.44 32.35 7.60
N SER A 202 -14.82 32.74 8.72
CA SER A 202 -15.07 34.00 9.41
C SER A 202 -14.12 35.15 9.06
N THR A 203 -13.08 34.90 8.26
CA THR A 203 -12.16 35.94 7.74
C THR A 203 -12.02 35.92 6.19
N PRO A 204 -13.13 35.83 5.43
CA PRO A 204 -13.06 35.66 3.99
C PRO A 204 -12.65 36.95 3.24
N LEU A 205 -12.96 38.15 3.74
CA LEU A 205 -12.67 39.41 3.04
C LEU A 205 -11.18 39.70 3.01
N THR A 206 -10.48 39.48 4.13
CA THR A 206 -9.01 39.52 4.23
C THR A 206 -8.37 38.60 3.17
N SER A 207 -8.93 37.40 3.04
CA SER A 207 -8.44 36.37 2.13
C SER A 207 -8.66 36.74 0.65
N ILE A 208 -9.80 37.36 0.34
CA ILE A 208 -10.12 37.90 -0.97
C ILE A 208 -9.17 39.05 -1.34
N ALA A 209 -8.95 40.00 -0.42
CA ALA A 209 -8.05 41.15 -0.65
C ALA A 209 -6.61 40.71 -0.96
N ILE A 210 -6.05 39.79 -0.16
CA ILE A 210 -4.70 39.24 -0.37
C ILE A 210 -4.62 38.48 -1.71
N THR A 211 -5.62 37.65 -2.02
CA THR A 211 -5.64 36.88 -3.27
C THR A 211 -5.72 37.78 -4.51
N ARG A 212 -6.46 38.90 -4.45
CA ARG A 212 -6.49 39.92 -5.53
C ARG A 212 -5.09 40.48 -5.80
N LEU A 213 -4.40 40.95 -4.77
CA LEU A 213 -3.07 41.55 -4.88
C LEU A 213 -2.03 40.58 -5.45
N ILE A 214 -2.09 39.30 -5.06
CA ILE A 214 -1.22 38.24 -5.59
C ILE A 214 -1.55 37.92 -7.06
N GLY A 215 -2.84 37.75 -7.38
CA GLY A 215 -3.31 37.46 -8.73
C GLY A 215 -2.93 38.53 -9.74
N GLU A 216 -2.91 39.80 -9.34
CA GLU A 216 -2.38 40.90 -10.14
C GLU A 216 -0.88 40.78 -10.43
N VAL A 217 -0.07 40.45 -9.43
CA VAL A 217 1.39 40.29 -9.62
C VAL A 217 1.70 39.12 -10.55
N LEU A 218 1.00 37.99 -10.38
CA LEU A 218 1.13 36.84 -11.29
C LEU A 218 0.74 37.22 -12.73
N SER A 219 -0.38 37.91 -12.91
CA SER A 219 -0.86 38.38 -14.23
C SER A 219 0.14 39.34 -14.90
N LYS A 220 0.70 40.29 -14.13
CA LYS A 220 1.70 41.26 -14.61
C LYS A 220 3.01 40.60 -15.07
N ASN A 221 3.33 39.41 -14.55
CA ASN A 221 4.49 38.61 -14.97
C ASN A 221 4.14 37.55 -16.04
N GLY A 222 2.93 37.57 -16.62
CA GLY A 222 2.48 36.58 -17.60
C GLY A 222 2.30 35.16 -17.05
N MET A 223 2.26 35.01 -15.72
CA MET A 223 2.10 33.71 -15.05
C MET A 223 0.62 33.40 -14.81
N PRO A 224 0.18 32.13 -14.91
CA PRO A 224 -1.20 31.76 -14.62
C PRO A 224 -1.58 32.11 -13.17
N PRO A 225 -2.61 32.96 -12.91
CA PRO A 225 -2.91 33.36 -11.54
C PRO A 225 -3.42 32.21 -10.65
N ALA A 226 -3.85 31.10 -11.25
CA ALA A 226 -4.16 29.83 -10.58
C ALA A 226 -2.96 29.16 -9.86
N ILE A 227 -1.75 29.72 -9.99
CA ILE A 227 -0.63 29.40 -9.09
C ILE A 227 -1.01 29.68 -7.62
N CYS A 228 -1.85 30.70 -7.36
CA CYS A 228 -2.40 31.00 -6.04
C CYS A 228 -3.93 31.05 -6.10
N SER A 229 -4.59 29.90 -5.90
CA SER A 229 -6.04 29.78 -5.89
C SER A 229 -6.64 29.96 -4.50
N LEU A 230 -7.89 30.45 -4.44
CA LEU A 230 -8.66 30.65 -3.19
C LEU A 230 -10.00 29.92 -3.27
N ILE A 231 -10.39 29.27 -2.17
CA ILE A 231 -11.74 28.76 -1.94
C ILE A 231 -12.22 29.01 -0.49
N CYS A 232 -12.96 30.10 -0.30
CA CYS A 232 -13.76 30.33 0.90
C CYS A 232 -14.91 29.32 0.95
N GLY A 233 -15.12 28.69 2.11
CA GLY A 233 -16.15 27.67 2.29
C GLY A 233 -16.18 27.14 3.71
N GLU A 234 -17.25 26.43 4.09
CA GLU A 234 -17.37 25.78 5.40
C GLU A 234 -16.50 24.49 5.50
N SER A 235 -16.67 23.71 6.58
CA SER A 235 -15.83 22.53 6.87
C SER A 235 -15.85 21.46 5.77
N GLU A 236 -16.94 21.32 5.01
CA GLU A 236 -17.06 20.36 3.91
C GLU A 236 -15.98 20.57 2.83
N ILE A 237 -15.78 21.81 2.40
CA ILE A 237 -14.73 22.17 1.42
C ILE A 237 -13.33 21.89 1.98
N GLY A 238 -13.14 22.13 3.29
CA GLY A 238 -11.89 21.76 3.97
C GLY A 238 -11.65 20.25 3.91
N LEU A 239 -12.68 19.45 4.22
CA LEU A 239 -12.60 17.99 4.18
C LEU A 239 -12.35 17.43 2.77
N ARG A 240 -12.86 18.09 1.72
CA ARG A 240 -12.54 17.79 0.32
C ARG A 240 -11.05 18.01 0.04
N LEU A 241 -10.51 19.19 0.37
CA LEU A 241 -9.09 19.52 0.20
C LEU A 241 -8.17 18.55 0.98
N VAL A 242 -8.58 18.19 2.19
CA VAL A 242 -7.88 17.23 3.07
C VAL A 242 -7.79 15.84 2.44
N LYS A 243 -8.88 15.33 1.87
CA LYS A 243 -8.98 13.97 1.31
C LYS A 243 -8.43 13.82 -0.11
N ASP A 244 -8.16 14.91 -0.82
CA ASP A 244 -7.82 14.85 -2.24
C ASP A 244 -6.36 14.41 -2.50
N PRO A 245 -6.11 13.27 -3.17
CA PRO A 245 -4.75 12.82 -3.51
C PRO A 245 -4.03 13.76 -4.50
N ARG A 246 -4.74 14.68 -5.15
CA ARG A 246 -4.16 15.70 -6.05
C ARG A 246 -3.43 16.81 -5.28
N VAL A 247 -3.64 16.92 -3.96
CA VAL A 247 -2.99 17.88 -3.06
C VAL A 247 -1.79 17.18 -2.39
N ASN A 248 -0.57 17.54 -2.82
CA ASN A 248 0.66 16.82 -2.48
C ASN A 248 1.14 17.09 -1.04
N LEU A 249 0.98 18.32 -0.57
CA LEU A 249 1.18 18.74 0.82
C LEU A 249 -0.09 19.42 1.29
N LEU A 250 -0.56 19.08 2.48
CA LEU A 250 -1.54 19.89 3.20
C LEU A 250 -0.87 20.55 4.40
N SER A 251 -0.84 21.88 4.42
CA SER A 251 -0.60 22.67 5.61
C SER A 251 -1.93 23.01 6.28
N PHE A 252 -2.07 22.71 7.56
CA PHE A 252 -3.25 22.98 8.35
C PHE A 252 -2.88 23.67 9.66
N THR A 253 -3.48 24.85 9.86
CA THR A 253 -3.37 25.63 11.09
C THR A 253 -4.75 25.76 11.73
N GLY A 254 -4.90 25.33 12.98
CA GLY A 254 -6.21 25.28 13.64
C GLY A 254 -6.19 24.58 15.00
N SER A 255 -7.35 24.12 15.49
CA SER A 255 -7.41 23.39 16.76
C SER A 255 -6.80 21.99 16.64
N THR A 256 -6.20 21.50 17.73
CA THR A 256 -5.67 20.12 17.82
C THR A 256 -6.71 19.05 17.49
N GLU A 257 -7.97 19.27 17.89
CA GLU A 257 -9.10 18.38 17.58
C GLU A 257 -9.29 18.17 16.07
N VAL A 258 -9.38 19.27 15.30
CA VAL A 258 -9.54 19.21 13.85
C VAL A 258 -8.24 18.76 13.18
N GLY A 259 -7.08 19.21 13.69
CA GLY A 259 -5.76 18.78 13.23
C GLY A 259 -5.55 17.26 13.27
N ARG A 260 -6.07 16.60 14.31
CA ARG A 260 -6.02 15.13 14.44
C ARG A 260 -6.80 14.43 13.32
N VAL A 261 -8.02 14.91 13.01
CA VAL A 261 -8.85 14.39 11.89
C VAL A 261 -8.19 14.65 10.54
N VAL A 262 -7.63 15.85 10.35
CA VAL A 262 -6.90 16.24 9.14
C VAL A 262 -5.68 15.33 8.93
N GLY A 263 -4.86 15.13 9.97
CA GLY A 263 -3.68 14.29 9.90
C GLY A 263 -3.99 12.84 9.55
N GLN A 264 -5.04 12.26 10.16
CA GLN A 264 -5.52 10.92 9.83
C GLN A 264 -5.88 10.79 8.33
N HIS A 265 -6.65 11.73 7.78
CA HIS A 265 -7.07 11.68 6.38
C HIS A 265 -5.95 11.96 5.36
N VAL A 266 -5.00 12.84 5.67
CA VAL A 266 -3.83 13.08 4.81
C VAL A 266 -2.89 11.87 4.84
N GLN A 267 -2.68 11.29 6.02
CA GLN A 267 -1.84 10.11 6.19
C GLN A 267 -2.45 8.86 5.51
N SER A 268 -3.78 8.69 5.54
CA SER A 268 -4.45 7.54 4.90
C SER A 268 -4.31 7.53 3.37
N ARG A 269 -4.00 8.68 2.75
CA ARG A 269 -3.69 8.82 1.31
C ARG A 269 -2.20 9.04 1.02
N PHE A 270 -1.34 8.86 2.02
CA PHE A 270 0.11 9.12 1.96
C PHE A 270 0.48 10.53 1.44
N GLY A 271 -0.38 11.52 1.68
CA GLY A 271 -0.05 12.92 1.43
C GLY A 271 1.00 13.43 2.41
N LYS A 272 1.77 14.44 2.03
CA LYS A 272 2.65 15.14 2.97
C LYS A 272 1.80 16.07 3.84
N LEU A 273 2.19 16.25 5.09
CA LEU A 273 1.42 16.96 6.10
C LEU A 273 2.31 17.97 6.84
N LEU A 274 1.74 19.13 7.16
CA LEU A 274 2.29 20.12 8.08
C LEU A 274 1.13 20.54 9.01
N LEU A 275 1.31 20.36 10.31
CA LEU A 275 0.30 20.66 11.33
C LEU A 275 0.82 21.74 12.29
N GLU A 276 0.10 22.86 12.38
CA GLU A 276 0.33 23.93 13.35
C GLU A 276 -0.91 24.09 14.24
N LEU A 277 -0.91 23.44 15.39
CA LEU A 277 -2.13 23.23 16.19
C LEU A 277 -2.16 24.06 17.49
N GLY A 278 -2.93 23.60 18.48
CA GLY A 278 -3.18 24.31 19.72
C GLY A 278 -1.94 24.52 20.58
N GLY A 279 -1.96 25.55 21.43
CA GLY A 279 -0.89 25.91 22.35
C GLY A 279 -1.39 26.20 23.77
N ASN A 280 -0.77 25.56 24.77
CA ASN A 280 -1.02 25.82 26.19
C ASN A 280 0.24 26.37 26.88
N ASN A 281 0.71 27.49 26.33
CA ASN A 281 2.04 28.04 26.54
C ASN A 281 2.20 28.56 27.98
N ALA A 282 3.37 28.28 28.57
CA ALA A 282 3.70 28.70 29.93
C ALA A 282 4.85 29.71 29.98
N ILE A 283 4.75 30.64 30.94
CA ILE A 283 5.87 31.44 31.42
C ILE A 283 6.27 30.88 32.79
N ILE A 284 7.54 30.50 32.96
CA ILE A 284 8.18 30.18 34.23
C ILE A 284 8.91 31.42 34.73
N VAL A 285 8.67 31.81 35.98
CA VAL A 285 9.33 32.92 36.67
C VAL A 285 10.09 32.40 37.89
N MET A 286 11.42 32.43 37.84
CA MET A 286 12.29 31.95 38.91
C MET A 286 12.54 33.04 39.97
N ASP A 287 13.12 32.63 41.11
CA ASP A 287 13.41 33.50 42.26
C ASP A 287 14.48 34.57 41.99
N ASP A 288 15.19 34.46 40.87
CA ASP A 288 16.23 35.39 40.41
C ASP A 288 15.82 36.16 39.13
N ALA A 289 14.54 36.12 38.75
CA ALA A 289 14.02 36.81 37.57
C ALA A 289 13.99 38.34 37.74
N ASP A 290 14.21 39.07 36.63
CA ASP A 290 13.93 40.50 36.56
C ASP A 290 12.41 40.73 36.55
N LEU A 291 11.85 41.13 37.70
CA LEU A 291 10.41 41.31 37.87
C LEU A 291 9.85 42.53 37.11
N ASP A 292 10.69 43.50 36.74
CA ASP A 292 10.26 44.66 35.95
C ASP A 292 10.13 44.29 34.47
N LEU A 293 10.84 43.26 34.01
CA LEU A 293 10.68 42.63 32.69
C LEU A 293 9.54 41.58 32.65
N VAL A 294 9.38 40.78 33.72
CA VAL A 294 8.35 39.73 33.81
C VAL A 294 6.93 40.29 33.65
N VAL A 295 6.59 41.35 34.38
CA VAL A 295 5.22 41.89 34.43
C VAL A 295 4.71 42.31 33.04
N PRO A 296 5.39 43.20 32.28
CA PRO A 296 4.94 43.54 30.93
C PRO A 296 4.95 42.34 29.99
N ALA A 297 5.94 41.44 30.08
CA ALA A 297 5.99 40.24 29.24
C ALA A 297 4.77 39.33 29.43
N VAL A 298 4.39 39.04 30.68
CA VAL A 298 3.19 38.26 31.03
C VAL A 298 1.91 38.96 30.57
N THR A 299 1.80 40.26 30.84
CA THR A 299 0.60 41.05 30.46
C THR A 299 0.41 41.08 28.94
N PHE A 300 1.44 41.36 28.14
CA PHE A 300 1.30 41.40 26.68
C PHE A 300 1.13 40.00 26.04
N SER A 301 1.81 38.97 26.55
CA SER A 301 1.72 37.61 25.99
C SER A 301 0.39 36.91 26.28
N CYS A 302 -0.30 37.24 27.38
CA CYS A 302 -1.65 36.74 27.65
C CYS A 302 -2.74 37.62 27.02
N ILE A 303 -2.67 38.95 27.17
CA ILE A 303 -3.76 39.86 26.72
C ILE A 303 -3.69 40.16 25.22
N GLY A 304 -2.51 40.12 24.59
CA GLY A 304 -2.33 40.38 23.16
C GLY A 304 -3.29 39.57 22.29
N THR A 305 -3.87 40.20 21.26
CA THR A 305 -4.94 39.62 20.42
C THR A 305 -6.15 39.09 21.23
N ALA A 306 -6.42 39.65 22.42
CA ALA A 306 -7.40 39.15 23.39
C ALA A 306 -7.21 37.66 23.76
N GLY A 307 -5.96 37.18 23.89
CA GLY A 307 -5.64 35.78 24.23
C GLY A 307 -5.85 34.77 23.10
N GLN A 308 -6.08 35.26 21.88
CA GLN A 308 -6.38 34.46 20.68
C GLN A 308 -5.14 34.24 19.80
N ARG A 309 -3.94 34.25 20.36
CA ARG A 309 -2.75 33.71 19.68
C ARG A 309 -2.62 32.23 20.03
N CYS A 310 -2.14 31.42 19.09
CA CYS A 310 -1.66 30.07 19.41
C CYS A 310 -0.52 30.14 20.44
N THR A 311 0.31 31.19 20.38
CA THR A 311 1.41 31.48 21.31
C THR A 311 1.02 32.28 22.57
N SER A 312 -0.27 32.51 22.84
CA SER A 312 -0.68 33.27 24.04
C SER A 312 -0.29 32.54 25.32
N THR A 313 0.24 33.26 26.32
CA THR A 313 0.51 32.67 27.64
C THR A 313 -0.81 32.35 28.33
N ARG A 314 -0.98 31.08 28.72
CA ARG A 314 -2.17 30.58 29.44
C ARG A 314 -1.83 30.11 30.85
N ARG A 315 -0.57 29.72 31.10
CA ARG A 315 -0.07 29.27 32.40
C ARG A 315 1.07 30.17 32.86
N LEU A 316 1.00 30.66 34.09
CA LEU A 316 2.03 31.49 34.71
C LEU A 316 2.56 30.73 35.93
N ILE A 317 3.69 30.05 35.75
CA ILE A 317 4.35 29.21 36.76
C ILE A 317 5.34 30.10 37.50
N VAL A 318 5.16 30.32 38.80
CA VAL A 318 6.00 31.26 39.57
C VAL A 318 6.57 30.59 40.80
N HIS A 319 7.88 30.76 40.99
CA HIS A 319 8.60 30.29 42.16
C HIS A 319 8.04 30.96 43.44
N GLU A 320 7.79 30.17 44.48
CA GLU A 320 7.10 30.57 45.71
C GLU A 320 7.58 31.89 46.33
N LYS A 321 8.90 32.08 46.45
CA LYS A 321 9.57 33.29 46.96
C LYS A 321 9.15 34.60 46.28
N VAL A 322 8.74 34.56 45.01
CA VAL A 322 8.35 35.74 44.22
C VAL A 322 6.89 35.70 43.75
N TYR A 323 6.15 34.64 44.07
CA TYR A 323 4.77 34.43 43.60
C TYR A 323 3.85 35.59 43.97
N ASP A 324 3.80 35.99 45.24
CA ASP A 324 2.80 36.96 45.70
C ASP A 324 3.07 38.37 45.14
N VAL A 325 4.34 38.78 45.00
CA VAL A 325 4.73 40.08 44.40
C VAL A 325 4.54 40.11 42.88
N VAL A 326 4.80 39.00 42.17
CA VAL A 326 4.50 38.88 40.73
C VAL A 326 2.99 38.97 40.51
N LEU A 327 2.20 38.23 41.29
CA LEU A 327 0.75 38.23 41.20
C LEU A 327 0.16 39.62 41.45
N GLU A 328 0.58 40.33 42.50
CA GLU A 328 0.11 41.69 42.80
C GLU A 328 0.37 42.64 41.62
N ARG A 329 1.60 42.64 41.09
CA ARG A 329 2.01 43.52 39.99
C ARG A 329 1.25 43.19 38.68
N VAL A 330 1.07 41.91 38.36
CA VAL A 330 0.31 41.46 37.18
C VAL A 330 -1.17 41.85 37.31
N VAL A 331 -1.81 41.59 38.45
CA VAL A 331 -3.22 41.96 38.70
C VAL A 331 -3.41 43.48 38.64
N LYS A 332 -2.45 44.27 39.13
CA LYS A 332 -2.46 45.74 39.02
C LYS A 332 -2.39 46.20 37.56
N ALA A 333 -1.48 45.64 36.77
CA ALA A 333 -1.36 45.94 35.33
C ALA A 333 -2.63 45.59 34.54
N TYR A 334 -3.24 44.43 34.83
CA TYR A 334 -4.52 44.02 34.22
C TYR A 334 -5.64 45.01 34.54
N LYS A 335 -5.79 45.44 35.80
CA LYS A 335 -6.82 46.42 36.21
C LYS A 335 -6.66 47.75 35.48
N GLN A 336 -5.45 48.30 35.43
CA GLN A 336 -5.16 49.56 34.72
C GLN A 336 -5.49 49.48 33.21
N LEU A 337 -5.20 48.35 32.56
CA LEU A 337 -5.55 48.12 31.16
C LEU A 337 -7.06 48.01 30.94
N MET A 338 -7.77 47.27 31.82
CA MET A 338 -9.22 47.10 31.73
C MET A 338 -9.99 48.42 31.88
N GLU A 339 -9.51 49.33 32.73
CA GLU A 339 -10.15 50.63 32.98
C GLU A 339 -10.03 51.61 31.80
N THR A 340 -8.97 51.49 30.98
CA THR A 340 -8.59 52.58 30.05
C THR A 340 -8.30 52.17 28.61
N ARG A 341 -8.09 50.88 28.29
CA ARG A 341 -7.53 50.44 26.98
C ARG A 341 -8.35 49.36 26.25
N ILE A 342 -9.57 49.05 26.69
CA ILE A 342 -10.51 48.19 25.95
C ILE A 342 -11.34 49.07 25.00
N GLY A 343 -11.44 48.74 23.71
CA GLY A 343 -12.11 49.62 22.72
C GLY A 343 -12.20 49.06 21.30
N ASP A 344 -12.65 49.90 20.36
CA ASP A 344 -12.68 49.58 18.92
C ASP A 344 -11.24 49.23 18.46
N PRO A 345 -11.00 48.05 17.85
CA PRO A 345 -9.67 47.66 17.39
C PRO A 345 -9.06 48.59 16.32
N LEU A 346 -9.87 49.44 15.67
CA LEU A 346 -9.40 50.46 14.73
C LEU A 346 -8.93 51.76 15.41
N ASP A 347 -9.14 51.93 16.71
CA ASP A 347 -8.60 53.06 17.47
C ASP A 347 -7.14 52.76 17.87
N GLU A 348 -6.22 53.65 17.48
CA GLU A 348 -4.76 53.54 17.77
C GLU A 348 -4.45 53.55 19.28
N HIS A 349 -5.41 53.95 20.14
CA HIS A 349 -5.27 53.89 21.59
C HIS A 349 -5.73 52.55 22.20
N THR A 350 -6.48 51.70 21.49
CA THR A 350 -6.93 50.40 22.01
C THR A 350 -5.75 49.42 22.17
N LEU A 351 -5.70 48.69 23.30
CA LEU A 351 -4.79 47.56 23.51
C LEU A 351 -5.52 46.21 23.65
N VAL A 352 -6.83 46.23 23.89
CA VAL A 352 -7.65 45.02 24.05
C VAL A 352 -8.89 45.13 23.17
N GLY A 353 -8.90 44.35 22.08
CA GLY A 353 -10.06 44.19 21.21
C GLY A 353 -11.06 43.13 21.72
N PRO A 354 -12.13 42.86 20.95
CA PRO A 354 -13.08 41.79 21.24
C PRO A 354 -12.51 40.38 21.02
N LEU A 355 -13.16 39.37 21.59
CA LEU A 355 -13.04 38.00 21.06
C LEU A 355 -13.64 37.93 19.66
N HIS A 356 -13.15 37.01 18.83
CA HIS A 356 -13.54 36.95 17.43
C HIS A 356 -15.01 36.53 17.22
N SER A 357 -15.61 35.78 18.15
CA SER A 357 -17.00 35.31 17.98
C SER A 357 -17.78 35.22 19.30
N ARG A 358 -19.11 35.23 19.19
CA ARG A 358 -20.03 34.95 20.32
C ARG A 358 -19.79 33.57 20.94
N GLU A 359 -19.42 32.58 20.13
CA GLU A 359 -19.04 31.24 20.61
C GLU A 359 -17.78 31.29 21.48
N SER A 360 -16.80 32.12 21.12
CA SER A 360 -15.58 32.34 21.92
C SER A 360 -15.92 32.95 23.29
N VAL A 361 -16.89 33.87 23.35
CA VAL A 361 -17.43 34.42 24.62
C VAL A 361 -18.10 33.33 25.48
N LEU A 362 -18.81 32.38 24.87
CA LEU A 362 -19.40 31.23 25.58
C LEU A 362 -18.33 30.29 26.13
N LYS A 363 -17.30 29.96 25.33
CA LYS A 363 -16.14 29.15 25.74
C LYS A 363 -15.37 29.79 26.90
N TYR A 364 -15.15 31.10 26.84
CA TYR A 364 -14.60 31.88 27.95
C TYR A 364 -15.45 31.74 29.22
N LYS A 365 -16.77 32.00 29.16
CA LYS A 365 -17.67 31.84 30.32
C LYS A 365 -17.61 30.44 30.93
N ALA A 366 -17.61 29.41 30.08
CA ALA A 366 -17.54 28.01 30.53
C ALA A 366 -16.23 27.71 31.27
N ALA A 367 -15.08 28.15 30.75
CA ALA A 367 -13.79 27.97 31.40
C ALA A 367 -13.67 28.71 32.74
N ILE A 368 -14.26 29.91 32.87
CA ILE A 368 -14.34 30.62 34.16
C ILE A 368 -15.20 29.85 35.17
N ALA A 369 -16.37 29.36 34.75
CA ALA A 369 -17.26 28.59 35.62
C ALA A 369 -16.63 27.27 36.10
N GLU A 370 -15.95 26.55 35.20
CA GLU A 370 -15.22 25.32 35.53
C GLU A 370 -14.03 25.57 36.46
N ALA A 371 -13.28 26.66 36.23
CA ALA A 371 -12.18 27.04 37.12
C ALA A 371 -12.67 27.35 38.54
N ILE A 372 -13.78 28.08 38.69
CA ILE A 372 -14.38 28.37 40.00
C ILE A 372 -14.89 27.07 40.65
N ALA A 373 -15.57 26.20 39.88
CA ALA A 373 -16.05 24.91 40.38
C ALA A 373 -14.92 23.97 40.82
N SER A 374 -13.72 24.13 40.23
CA SER A 374 -12.50 23.38 40.59
C SER A 374 -11.71 24.01 41.75
N GLY A 375 -12.26 25.01 42.45
CA GLY A 375 -11.61 25.68 43.59
C GLY A 375 -10.80 26.93 43.24
N GLY A 376 -10.76 27.34 41.97
CA GLY A 376 -10.01 28.49 41.50
C GLY A 376 -10.62 29.83 41.93
N ARG A 377 -9.75 30.79 42.31
CA ARG A 377 -10.12 32.15 42.67
C ARG A 377 -9.81 33.11 41.53
N VAL A 378 -10.80 33.87 41.07
CA VAL A 378 -10.62 34.96 40.10
C VAL A 378 -10.10 36.21 40.81
N GLU A 379 -8.88 36.65 40.51
CA GLU A 379 -8.25 37.84 41.12
C GLU A 379 -8.68 39.15 40.43
N CYS A 380 -8.91 39.08 39.12
CA CYS A 380 -9.48 40.15 38.31
C CYS A 380 -10.09 39.57 37.01
N GLY A 381 -11.01 40.30 36.39
CA GLY A 381 -11.69 39.87 35.17
C GLY A 381 -12.89 38.95 35.44
N GLY A 382 -12.98 37.83 34.73
CA GLY A 382 -13.99 36.78 34.91
C GLY A 382 -15.38 37.10 34.34
N LYS A 383 -15.56 38.25 33.68
CA LYS A 383 -16.85 38.74 33.17
C LYS A 383 -16.80 39.10 31.68
N VAL A 384 -17.99 39.24 31.09
CA VAL A 384 -18.21 39.93 29.80
C VAL A 384 -18.28 41.42 30.07
N LEU A 385 -17.90 42.26 29.10
CA LEU A 385 -18.04 43.71 29.24
C LEU A 385 -19.51 44.13 29.09
N ASP A 386 -20.11 44.61 30.18
CA ASP A 386 -21.52 45.03 30.21
C ASP A 386 -21.81 46.18 29.24
N GLY A 387 -22.98 46.16 28.60
CA GLY A 387 -23.44 47.19 27.68
C GLY A 387 -22.80 47.21 26.29
N SER A 388 -21.79 46.37 26.01
CA SER A 388 -21.16 46.31 24.69
C SER A 388 -22.00 45.54 23.66
N GLN A 389 -21.99 46.02 22.41
CA GLN A 389 -22.59 45.32 21.26
C GLN A 389 -21.64 44.28 20.62
N GLY A 390 -20.34 44.37 20.92
CA GLY A 390 -19.30 43.45 20.45
C GLY A 390 -19.01 42.30 21.41
N ASN A 391 -18.08 41.44 21.01
CA ASN A 391 -17.75 40.20 21.71
C ASN A 391 -16.67 40.40 22.81
N TYR A 392 -16.79 41.44 23.63
CA TYR A 392 -15.76 41.84 24.59
C TYR A 392 -15.83 41.08 25.92
N VAL A 393 -14.68 40.64 26.42
CA VAL A 393 -14.52 40.01 27.73
C VAL A 393 -13.39 40.68 28.50
N LEU A 394 -13.44 40.61 29.83
CA LEU A 394 -12.40 41.16 30.69
C LEU A 394 -11.21 40.17 30.80
N PRO A 395 -9.97 40.58 30.50
CA PRO A 395 -8.79 39.75 30.74
C PRO A 395 -8.71 39.26 32.19
N THR A 396 -8.44 37.96 32.36
CA THR A 396 -8.68 37.25 33.62
C THR A 396 -7.43 36.59 34.17
N VAL A 397 -7.21 36.75 35.48
CA VAL A 397 -6.17 36.05 36.25
C VAL A 397 -6.86 35.14 37.27
N ILE A 398 -6.48 33.86 37.30
CA ILE A 398 -7.03 32.85 38.22
C ILE A 398 -5.91 32.21 39.03
N THR A 399 -6.11 32.05 40.33
CA THR A 399 -5.18 31.41 41.28
C THR A 399 -5.87 30.24 42.00
N GLY A 400 -5.11 29.48 42.80
CA GLY A 400 -5.66 28.47 43.71
C GLY A 400 -6.01 27.12 43.08
N LEU A 401 -5.77 26.96 41.77
CA LEU A 401 -5.82 25.67 41.08
C LEU A 401 -4.47 24.95 41.19
N THR A 402 -4.50 23.62 41.14
CA THR A 402 -3.31 22.80 40.91
C THR A 402 -2.95 22.79 39.42
N HIS A 403 -1.70 22.48 39.12
CA HIS A 403 -1.17 22.50 37.75
C HIS A 403 -1.86 21.47 36.83
N ASP A 404 -2.22 20.31 37.40
CA ASP A 404 -2.90 19.19 36.75
C ASP A 404 -4.43 19.35 36.64
N THR A 405 -5.00 20.47 37.11
CA THR A 405 -6.46 20.71 37.01
C THR A 405 -6.88 20.70 35.52
N PRO A 406 -7.94 19.96 35.11
CA PRO A 406 -8.30 19.80 33.69
C PRO A 406 -8.50 21.09 32.89
N VAL A 407 -9.00 22.16 33.53
CA VAL A 407 -9.18 23.47 32.89
C VAL A 407 -7.85 24.19 32.62
N VAL A 408 -6.80 23.91 33.41
CA VAL A 408 -5.44 24.46 33.27
C VAL A 408 -4.69 23.76 32.14
N LEU A 409 -4.89 22.45 31.97
CA LEU A 409 -4.27 21.65 30.92
C LEU A 409 -4.96 21.82 29.54
N ARG A 410 -6.17 22.37 29.49
CA ARG A 410 -6.94 22.55 28.26
C ARG A 410 -6.75 23.96 27.66
N GLU A 411 -6.44 24.02 26.37
CA GLU A 411 -6.47 25.28 25.64
C GLU A 411 -7.89 25.88 25.62
N THR A 412 -8.04 27.03 26.29
CA THR A 412 -9.18 27.94 26.08
C THR A 412 -8.68 29.18 25.35
N PHE A 413 -9.23 29.43 24.16
CA PHE A 413 -8.76 30.48 23.23
C PHE A 413 -9.31 31.86 23.59
N ALA A 414 -8.98 32.34 24.79
CA ALA A 414 -9.47 33.56 25.41
C ALA A 414 -8.41 34.15 26.38
N PRO A 415 -8.55 35.39 26.90
CA PRO A 415 -7.53 36.03 27.72
C PRO A 415 -7.68 35.59 29.18
N ILE A 416 -7.35 34.32 29.45
CA ILE A 416 -7.31 33.71 30.78
C ILE A 416 -5.88 33.26 31.05
N VAL A 417 -5.33 33.62 32.21
CA VAL A 417 -4.08 33.06 32.72
C VAL A 417 -4.29 32.39 34.08
N TYR A 418 -3.82 31.16 34.19
CA TYR A 418 -3.78 30.38 35.43
C TYR A 418 -2.42 30.57 36.09
N ALA A 419 -2.40 31.19 37.27
CA ALA A 419 -1.19 31.39 38.07
C ALA A 419 -0.98 30.21 39.02
N LEU A 420 0.19 29.57 38.90
CA LEU A 420 0.58 28.33 39.55
C LEU A 420 1.84 28.58 40.39
N LYS A 421 1.89 28.00 41.60
CA LYS A 421 3.02 28.14 42.54
C LYS A 421 3.88 26.89 42.50
N VAL A 422 5.19 27.04 42.40
CA VAL A 422 6.19 25.94 42.42
C VAL A 422 7.35 26.28 43.36
N SER A 423 8.06 25.26 43.83
CA SER A 423 9.15 25.35 44.82
C SER A 423 10.56 25.33 44.20
N GLY A 424 10.72 24.79 42.99
CA GLY A 424 12.03 24.58 42.37
C GLY A 424 12.00 24.60 40.84
N PHE A 425 13.19 24.51 40.24
CA PHE A 425 13.35 24.59 38.78
C PHE A 425 12.90 23.30 38.09
N GLU A 426 13.30 22.13 38.59
CA GLU A 426 12.92 20.84 37.99
C GLU A 426 11.40 20.62 38.03
N GLU A 427 10.74 21.05 39.12
CA GLU A 427 9.29 21.08 39.25
C GLU A 427 8.65 22.02 38.21
N ALA A 428 9.17 23.23 38.04
CA ALA A 428 8.66 24.18 37.06
C ALA A 428 8.75 23.66 35.61
N VAL A 429 9.83 22.95 35.28
CA VAL A 429 10.00 22.30 33.96
C VAL A 429 9.03 21.14 33.80
N ALA A 430 8.86 20.29 34.82
CA ALA A 430 7.88 19.20 34.78
C ALA A 430 6.45 19.74 34.56
N VAL A 431 6.07 20.78 35.30
CA VAL A 431 4.78 21.48 35.13
C VAL A 431 4.65 22.12 33.75
N ASN A 432 5.70 22.69 33.14
CA ASN A 432 5.63 23.16 31.76
C ASN A 432 5.29 22.01 30.79
N ASN A 433 6.03 20.90 30.90
CA ASN A 433 6.02 19.79 29.95
C ASN A 433 4.77 18.89 30.06
N GLU A 434 4.05 18.88 31.19
CA GLU A 434 2.90 18.00 31.42
C GLU A 434 1.70 18.25 30.48
N ALA A 435 1.58 19.46 29.92
CA ALA A 435 0.51 19.80 28.99
C ALA A 435 0.71 19.05 27.66
N SER A 436 -0.39 18.60 27.04
CA SER A 436 -0.31 17.82 25.81
C SER A 436 0.18 18.64 24.60
N GLN A 437 0.02 19.96 24.63
CA GLN A 437 0.51 20.90 23.63
C GLN A 437 1.99 21.23 23.85
N GLY A 438 2.73 21.49 22.77
CA GLY A 438 4.18 21.73 22.78
C GLY A 438 4.61 22.90 21.89
N LEU A 439 3.83 23.98 21.83
CA LEU A 439 4.13 25.12 20.95
C LEU A 439 5.25 26.02 21.50
N SER A 440 4.95 26.82 22.53
CA SER A 440 5.88 27.82 23.07
C SER A 440 5.96 27.77 24.60
N SER A 441 7.10 28.20 25.10
CA SER A 441 7.47 28.19 26.52
C SER A 441 8.49 29.29 26.79
N SER A 442 8.52 29.85 28.00
CA SER A 442 9.48 30.91 28.35
C SER A 442 9.98 30.79 29.78
N LEU A 443 11.29 30.92 29.98
CA LEU A 443 11.92 30.98 31.30
C LEU A 443 12.42 32.39 31.61
N PHE A 444 12.06 32.93 32.78
CA PHE A 444 12.63 34.16 33.31
C PHE A 444 13.57 33.84 34.47
N THR A 445 14.86 34.14 34.29
CA THR A 445 15.96 33.85 35.23
C THR A 445 17.21 34.64 34.82
N GLN A 446 18.13 34.91 35.75
CA GLN A 446 19.48 35.39 35.47
C GLN A 446 20.54 34.28 35.61
N ASN A 447 20.14 33.10 36.10
CA ASN A 447 21.01 31.96 36.33
C ASN A 447 21.34 31.22 35.02
N LEU A 448 22.61 31.32 34.61
CA LEU A 448 23.13 30.71 33.38
C LEU A 448 23.04 29.17 33.36
N ALA A 449 23.07 28.50 34.52
CA ALA A 449 22.92 27.05 34.59
C ALA A 449 21.47 26.63 34.31
N ARG A 450 20.49 27.30 34.94
CA ARG A 450 19.04 27.09 34.67
C ARG A 450 18.72 27.36 33.19
N LEU A 451 19.26 28.44 32.63
CA LEU A 451 19.15 28.75 31.20
C LEU A 451 19.69 27.60 30.32
N SER A 452 20.89 27.10 30.62
CA SER A 452 21.54 26.04 29.85
C SER A 452 20.79 24.70 29.93
N GLU A 453 20.17 24.40 31.07
CA GLU A 453 19.35 23.20 31.25
C GLU A 453 17.98 23.33 30.55
N TRP A 454 17.38 24.53 30.57
CA TRP A 454 16.10 24.85 29.93
C TRP A 454 16.08 24.66 28.41
N ILE A 455 17.18 24.99 27.73
CA ILE A 455 17.37 24.73 26.29
C ILE A 455 17.95 23.34 26.00
N GLY A 456 18.25 22.56 27.04
CA GLY A 456 18.87 21.25 26.98
C GLY A 456 17.87 20.09 26.96
N PRO A 457 18.35 18.83 26.89
CA PRO A 457 17.51 17.64 26.74
C PRO A 457 16.65 17.27 27.97
N LYS A 458 16.73 18.07 29.05
CA LYS A 458 15.90 17.95 30.26
C LYS A 458 15.05 19.20 30.52
N GLY A 459 15.11 20.19 29.63
CA GLY A 459 14.40 21.46 29.74
C GLY A 459 13.02 21.40 29.13
N SER A 460 12.65 22.46 28.41
CA SER A 460 11.35 22.54 27.73
C SER A 460 11.23 21.50 26.61
N ASP A 461 10.03 20.92 26.48
CA ASP A 461 9.65 20.05 25.36
C ASP A 461 8.86 20.78 24.25
N CYS A 462 8.78 22.12 24.31
CA CYS A 462 8.14 22.94 23.28
C CYS A 462 9.03 23.16 22.05
N GLY A 463 8.41 23.42 20.90
CA GLY A 463 9.12 23.79 19.67
C GLY A 463 9.75 25.19 19.70
N ILE A 464 9.19 26.11 20.49
CA ILE A 464 9.73 27.44 20.79
C ILE A 464 10.12 27.50 22.28
N VAL A 465 11.40 27.74 22.55
CA VAL A 465 12.01 27.74 23.89
C VAL A 465 12.68 29.07 24.14
N ASN A 466 11.94 29.97 24.80
CA ASN A 466 12.36 31.36 25.03
C ASN A 466 13.00 31.55 26.41
N VAL A 467 13.82 32.61 26.53
CA VAL A 467 14.43 33.05 27.80
C VAL A 467 14.31 34.57 27.89
N ASN A 468 13.81 35.07 29.03
CA ASN A 468 13.62 36.50 29.33
C ASN A 468 12.80 37.28 28.27
N ILE A 469 11.90 36.59 27.55
CA ILE A 469 10.90 37.14 26.62
C ILE A 469 9.62 36.30 26.73
N GLY A 470 8.44 36.89 26.50
CA GLY A 470 7.17 36.17 26.59
C GLY A 470 6.97 35.11 25.49
N THR A 471 5.94 34.27 25.64
CA THR A 471 5.71 33.10 24.75
C THR A 471 5.39 33.44 23.30
N SER A 472 5.01 34.69 23.00
CA SER A 472 4.82 35.18 21.62
C SER A 472 6.10 35.71 20.95
N GLY A 473 7.27 35.64 21.61
CA GLY A 473 8.54 35.96 20.96
C GLY A 473 8.90 34.90 19.93
N ALA A 474 8.75 35.23 18.65
CA ALA A 474 9.18 34.45 17.49
C ALA A 474 9.44 35.41 16.32
N GLU A 475 10.25 34.98 15.35
CA GLU A 475 10.62 35.80 14.18
C GLU A 475 10.91 34.92 12.95
N ILE A 476 10.85 35.52 11.77
CA ILE A 476 10.95 34.85 10.46
C ILE A 476 12.25 34.07 10.23
N GLY A 477 13.36 34.45 10.88
CA GLY A 477 14.63 33.72 10.74
C GLY A 477 14.58 32.29 11.30
N GLY A 478 13.71 32.05 12.30
CA GLY A 478 13.53 30.75 12.95
C GLY A 478 12.46 29.88 12.29
N ALA A 479 12.58 28.56 12.47
CA ALA A 479 11.49 27.64 12.14
C ALA A 479 10.38 27.78 13.19
N PHE A 480 9.25 28.38 12.82
CA PHE A 480 8.08 28.48 13.71
C PHE A 480 7.34 27.15 13.74
N GLY A 481 6.93 26.69 14.92
CA GLY A 481 6.00 25.57 15.10
C GLY A 481 6.28 24.77 16.37
N GLY A 482 5.44 23.77 16.65
CA GLY A 482 5.44 23.07 17.95
C GLY A 482 5.53 21.54 17.88
N GLU A 483 5.80 20.95 19.04
CA GLU A 483 5.90 19.51 19.28
C GLU A 483 4.61 18.93 19.91
N LYS A 484 4.63 17.63 20.23
CA LYS A 484 3.51 16.91 20.89
C LYS A 484 2.18 17.12 20.12
N GLU A 485 1.09 17.45 20.81
CA GLU A 485 -0.20 17.71 20.18
C GLU A 485 -0.31 19.04 19.41
N THR A 486 0.78 19.83 19.35
CA THR A 486 0.87 20.96 18.42
C THR A 486 1.20 20.48 16.99
N GLY A 487 1.71 19.26 16.81
CA GLY A 487 1.64 18.52 15.54
C GLY A 487 2.95 18.33 14.76
N GLY A 488 4.07 18.92 15.18
CA GLY A 488 5.38 18.72 14.55
C GLY A 488 5.58 19.43 13.21
N GLY A 489 4.64 20.31 12.81
CA GLY A 489 4.85 21.22 11.69
C GLY A 489 6.03 22.16 11.93
N ARG A 490 6.58 22.71 10.84
CA ARG A 490 7.45 23.88 10.88
C ARG A 490 7.27 24.76 9.64
N GLU A 491 7.10 26.05 9.88
CA GLU A 491 6.90 27.12 8.90
C GLU A 491 8.10 28.10 8.90
N SER A 492 8.06 29.10 8.01
CA SER A 492 8.96 30.25 7.99
C SER A 492 10.47 29.93 7.78
N GLY A 493 11.33 30.14 8.78
CA GLY A 493 12.78 30.17 8.64
C GLY A 493 13.50 28.82 8.64
N SER A 494 14.80 28.86 8.93
CA SER A 494 15.70 27.69 8.91
C SER A 494 15.55 26.84 7.62
N ASP A 495 15.36 25.52 7.74
CA ASP A 495 15.16 24.59 6.64
C ASP A 495 13.72 24.10 6.47
N SER A 496 12.72 24.84 7.00
CA SER A 496 11.28 24.58 6.83
C SER A 496 10.86 24.42 5.36
N TRP A 497 11.58 25.03 4.42
CA TRP A 497 11.39 24.84 2.97
C TRP A 497 11.44 23.37 2.52
N LYS A 498 12.16 22.50 3.24
CA LYS A 498 12.20 21.05 2.98
C LYS A 498 10.83 20.39 3.16
N ASN A 499 9.91 20.98 3.91
CA ASN A 499 8.52 20.55 3.98
C ASN A 499 7.78 20.74 2.64
N TYR A 500 8.16 21.73 1.83
CA TYR A 500 7.53 22.06 0.54
C TYR A 500 8.23 21.40 -0.66
N MET A 501 9.22 20.54 -0.43
CA MET A 501 9.96 19.80 -1.48
C MET A 501 10.08 18.30 -1.17
N ARG A 502 10.45 17.51 -2.19
CA ARG A 502 10.85 16.09 -2.05
C ARG A 502 12.36 15.94 -2.23
N ARG A 503 12.99 15.19 -1.32
CA ARG A 503 14.40 14.80 -1.38
C ARG A 503 14.59 13.58 -2.29
N SER A 504 15.72 13.52 -2.98
CA SER A 504 16.17 12.36 -3.75
C SER A 504 17.68 12.20 -3.62
N THR A 505 18.15 10.96 -3.48
CA THR A 505 19.59 10.65 -3.41
C THR A 505 20.02 10.04 -4.73
N CYS A 506 20.80 10.79 -5.52
CA CYS A 506 21.21 10.43 -6.87
C CYS A 506 22.66 9.95 -6.88
N THR A 507 22.88 8.68 -7.24
CA THR A 507 24.23 8.16 -7.50
C THR A 507 24.50 8.19 -9.00
N ILE A 508 25.57 8.86 -9.43
CA ILE A 508 25.92 9.01 -10.85
C ILE A 508 27.32 8.45 -11.07
N ASN A 509 27.43 7.28 -11.73
CA ASN A 509 28.71 6.77 -12.22
C ASN A 509 29.13 7.56 -13.47
N PHE A 510 30.27 8.24 -13.41
CA PHE A 510 30.92 8.88 -14.57
C PHE A 510 32.18 8.15 -15.04
N GLY A 511 32.52 7.03 -14.39
CA GLY A 511 33.57 6.12 -14.82
C GLY A 511 33.15 5.25 -16.01
N LYS A 512 34.15 4.82 -16.79
CA LYS A 512 33.96 3.78 -17.84
C LYS A 512 33.89 2.37 -17.25
N GLU A 513 34.43 2.20 -16.04
CA GLU A 513 34.39 0.99 -15.21
C GLU A 513 33.09 0.93 -14.41
N MET A 514 32.52 -0.28 -14.28
CA MET A 514 31.68 -0.64 -13.14
C MET A 514 32.56 -1.42 -12.15
N PRO A 515 33.16 -0.78 -11.14
CA PRO A 515 33.75 -1.53 -10.04
C PRO A 515 32.61 -2.22 -9.28
N LEU A 516 32.55 -3.54 -9.42
CA LEU A 516 31.61 -4.37 -8.67
C LEU A 516 31.99 -4.31 -7.18
N ALA A 517 31.01 -4.15 -6.31
CA ALA A 517 31.25 -4.22 -4.88
C ALA A 517 31.81 -5.61 -4.50
N GLN A 518 32.58 -5.66 -3.41
CA GLN A 518 33.03 -6.92 -2.78
C GLN A 518 33.90 -7.84 -3.67
N GLY A 519 34.56 -7.30 -4.71
CA GLY A 519 35.64 -8.02 -5.41
C GLY A 519 35.21 -8.99 -6.51
N VAL A 520 33.93 -9.00 -6.89
CA VAL A 520 33.43 -9.77 -8.04
C VAL A 520 34.15 -9.34 -9.33
N LYS A 521 34.52 -10.30 -10.17
CA LYS A 521 35.06 -10.08 -11.53
C LYS A 521 34.21 -10.86 -12.53
N PHE A 522 33.81 -10.22 -13.63
CA PHE A 522 33.26 -10.90 -14.80
C PHE A 522 34.31 -10.97 -15.90
N GLU A 523 34.58 -12.16 -16.42
CA GLU A 523 35.40 -12.34 -17.61
C GLU A 523 34.60 -12.03 -18.89
N ASN A 524 35.31 -11.59 -19.93
CA ASN A 524 34.79 -10.94 -21.13
C ASN A 524 33.55 -11.59 -21.80
N THR A 525 32.36 -11.02 -21.61
CA THR A 525 31.18 -11.31 -22.48
C THR A 525 30.28 -10.09 -22.77
N LEU A 526 30.68 -8.87 -22.41
CA LEU A 526 29.81 -7.68 -22.38
C LEU A 526 30.12 -6.57 -23.42
N SER A 527 30.98 -6.82 -24.42
CA SER A 527 31.41 -5.80 -25.38
C SER A 527 30.33 -5.33 -26.38
N THR A 528 29.22 -6.06 -26.53
CA THR A 528 28.25 -5.85 -27.63
C THR A 528 27.09 -4.90 -27.26
N ILE A 529 26.85 -4.61 -25.98
CA ILE A 529 25.63 -3.92 -25.50
C ILE A 529 25.90 -2.45 -25.11
N ARG A 530 26.44 -1.64 -26.03
CA ARG A 530 26.60 -0.19 -25.83
C ARG A 530 26.30 0.64 -27.09
N ARG A 531 25.01 0.85 -27.38
CA ARG A 531 24.47 2.06 -28.04
C ARG A 531 22.93 2.15 -27.91
N SER A 532 22.40 3.34 -28.22
CA SER A 532 20.99 3.76 -28.25
C SER A 532 20.16 3.54 -26.98
N HIS A 533 20.05 4.59 -26.15
CA HIS A 533 18.81 5.03 -25.49
C HIS A 533 18.90 6.54 -25.23
N SER A 534 18.69 7.33 -26.29
CA SER A 534 18.42 8.77 -26.21
C SER A 534 16.91 9.00 -26.17
N LYS A 535 16.45 10.00 -25.40
CA LYS A 535 15.04 10.39 -25.31
C LYS A 535 14.43 10.62 -26.69
N MET A 536 13.40 9.84 -27.05
CA MET A 536 12.44 10.14 -28.11
C MET A 536 11.02 9.87 -27.57
N GLY A 537 10.02 10.52 -28.16
CA GLY A 537 8.62 10.25 -27.83
C GLY A 537 8.22 8.82 -28.17
N LYS A 538 7.10 8.34 -27.61
CA LYS A 538 6.58 7.00 -27.91
C LYS A 538 6.16 6.91 -29.37
N ILE A 539 6.47 5.78 -29.99
CA ILE A 539 6.07 5.41 -31.35
C ILE A 539 4.57 5.11 -31.33
N ILE A 540 3.81 5.81 -32.19
CA ILE A 540 2.38 5.52 -32.38
C ILE A 540 2.28 4.32 -33.32
N ALA A 541 1.72 3.22 -32.84
CA ALA A 541 1.52 1.99 -33.60
C ALA A 541 0.21 1.30 -33.21
N GLU A 542 -0.41 0.57 -34.14
CA GLU A 542 -1.63 -0.19 -33.87
C GLU A 542 -1.41 -1.20 -32.72
N TYR A 543 -2.39 -1.33 -31.84
CA TYR A 543 -2.38 -2.33 -30.79
C TYR A 543 -2.19 -3.74 -31.38
N GLY A 544 -1.34 -4.55 -30.74
CA GLY A 544 -0.98 -5.91 -31.17
C GLY A 544 0.29 -5.97 -32.02
N ALA A 545 0.69 -4.84 -32.63
CA ALA A 545 1.87 -4.72 -33.50
C ALA A 545 3.05 -3.98 -32.82
N TRP A 546 3.01 -3.71 -31.51
CA TRP A 546 4.09 -2.99 -30.82
C TRP A 546 5.35 -3.86 -30.67
N GLU A 547 6.53 -3.30 -30.94
CA GLU A 547 7.77 -3.97 -30.59
C GLU A 547 7.99 -3.98 -29.07
N SER A 548 8.52 -5.09 -28.55
CA SER A 548 8.68 -5.32 -27.12
C SER A 548 10.08 -5.85 -26.79
N PRO A 549 10.75 -5.32 -25.74
CA PRO A 549 12.00 -5.88 -25.22
C PRO A 549 11.80 -7.22 -24.50
N ILE A 550 10.55 -7.66 -24.26
CA ILE A 550 10.25 -9.00 -23.74
C ILE A 550 10.37 -10.00 -24.90
N THR A 551 11.61 -10.43 -25.14
CA THR A 551 11.97 -11.49 -26.10
C THR A 551 11.68 -12.89 -25.54
N GLY A 552 11.82 -13.93 -26.37
CA GLY A 552 11.72 -15.33 -25.93
C GLY A 552 12.67 -15.70 -24.78
N GLN A 553 13.87 -15.13 -24.74
CA GLN A 553 14.81 -15.32 -23.61
C GLN A 553 14.32 -14.59 -22.34
N GLN A 554 13.72 -13.41 -22.49
CA GLN A 554 13.18 -12.63 -21.37
C GLN A 554 11.91 -13.23 -20.77
N LEU A 555 11.14 -13.96 -21.59
CA LEU A 555 9.94 -14.71 -21.20
C LEU A 555 10.24 -15.84 -20.21
N VAL A 556 11.33 -16.58 -20.45
CA VAL A 556 11.66 -17.82 -19.70
C VAL A 556 12.51 -17.55 -18.45
N LYS A 557 13.15 -16.38 -18.36
CA LYS A 557 14.05 -16.03 -17.26
C LYS A 557 13.28 -15.69 -15.98
N GLY A 558 13.39 -16.57 -14.98
CA GLY A 558 12.99 -16.34 -13.58
C GLY A 558 11.53 -15.90 -13.42
N ASN A 559 10.60 -16.75 -13.86
CA ASN A 559 9.15 -16.57 -13.77
C ASN A 559 8.59 -17.13 -12.44
N CYS A 560 7.32 -16.87 -12.10
CA CYS A 560 6.72 -17.24 -10.79
C CYS A 560 6.64 -18.74 -10.42
N LYS A 561 7.11 -19.65 -11.27
CA LYS A 561 7.24 -21.09 -10.96
C LYS A 561 8.69 -21.55 -10.79
N THR A 562 9.66 -20.63 -10.75
CA THR A 562 11.09 -20.94 -10.77
C THR A 562 11.59 -21.41 -9.40
N ILE A 563 11.10 -20.84 -8.30
CA ILE A 563 11.40 -21.32 -6.93
C ILE A 563 10.18 -22.09 -6.40
N SER A 564 10.42 -23.21 -5.73
CA SER A 564 9.41 -24.12 -5.18
C SER A 564 9.95 -24.90 -3.97
N GLU A 565 9.06 -25.48 -3.16
CA GLU A 565 9.40 -26.35 -2.01
C GLU A 565 10.38 -25.72 -1.02
N LEU A 566 9.85 -25.00 -0.03
CA LEU A 566 10.65 -24.42 1.07
C LEU A 566 10.67 -25.37 2.28
N ARG A 567 11.82 -25.49 2.92
CA ARG A 567 12.03 -26.19 4.20
C ARG A 567 12.97 -25.38 5.08
N VAL A 568 12.86 -25.58 6.39
CA VAL A 568 13.80 -25.06 7.39
C VAL A 568 14.37 -26.25 8.17
N SER A 569 15.68 -26.30 8.39
CA SER A 569 16.29 -27.37 9.18
C SER A 569 16.09 -27.15 10.69
N PRO A 570 16.32 -28.17 11.55
CA PRO A 570 16.34 -28.02 13.00
C PRO A 570 17.38 -27.02 13.53
N GLN A 571 18.30 -26.54 12.69
CA GLN A 571 19.27 -25.46 13.00
C GLN A 571 18.83 -24.09 12.44
N GLY A 572 17.60 -23.96 11.96
CA GLY A 572 17.05 -22.71 11.44
C GLY A 572 17.45 -22.33 10.01
N ARG A 573 18.16 -23.20 9.28
CA ARG A 573 18.62 -22.90 7.91
C ARG A 573 17.53 -23.17 6.87
N PRO A 574 17.15 -22.20 6.00
CA PRO A 574 16.21 -22.44 4.91
C PRO A 574 16.87 -23.15 3.71
N PHE A 575 16.09 -24.02 3.07
CA PHE A 575 16.41 -24.78 1.86
C PHE A 575 15.25 -24.70 0.86
N TRP A 576 15.56 -24.57 -0.44
CA TRP A 576 14.54 -24.50 -1.50
C TRP A 576 15.00 -25.12 -2.81
N LEU A 577 14.04 -25.52 -3.66
CA LEU A 577 14.31 -25.93 -5.03
C LEU A 577 14.19 -24.75 -6.00
N GLU A 578 15.15 -24.60 -6.90
CA GLU A 578 15.11 -23.64 -8.01
C GLU A 578 15.26 -24.35 -9.36
N GLN A 579 14.43 -23.98 -10.35
CA GLN A 579 14.44 -24.56 -11.68
C GLN A 579 15.47 -23.87 -12.59
N THR A 580 16.35 -24.67 -13.20
CA THR A 580 17.36 -24.19 -14.15
C THR A 580 16.75 -23.79 -15.49
N LEU A 581 17.19 -22.64 -16.03
CA LEU A 581 16.61 -22.04 -17.23
C LEU A 581 16.78 -22.89 -18.51
N LEU A 582 17.94 -23.53 -18.68
CA LEU A 582 18.26 -24.25 -19.92
C LEU A 582 17.66 -25.66 -19.97
N SER A 583 17.70 -26.38 -18.85
CA SER A 583 17.36 -27.81 -18.82
C SER A 583 16.01 -28.14 -18.19
N GLY A 584 15.39 -27.18 -17.49
CA GLY A 584 14.17 -27.41 -16.71
C GLY A 584 14.37 -28.30 -15.47
N LYS A 585 15.59 -28.80 -15.21
CA LYS A 585 15.95 -29.53 -13.98
C LYS A 585 15.81 -28.63 -12.76
N LYS A 586 15.46 -29.23 -11.62
CA LYS A 586 15.38 -28.56 -10.32
C LYS A 586 16.56 -28.90 -9.44
N VAL A 587 17.12 -27.87 -8.83
CA VAL A 587 18.38 -27.87 -8.09
C VAL A 587 18.11 -27.41 -6.68
N LEU A 588 18.71 -28.08 -5.69
CA LEU A 588 18.57 -27.70 -4.29
C LEU A 588 19.54 -26.57 -3.94
N PHE A 589 19.02 -25.53 -3.30
CA PHE A 589 19.77 -24.43 -2.69
C PHE A 589 19.50 -24.40 -1.18
N GLY A 590 20.44 -23.84 -0.43
CA GLY A 590 20.28 -23.61 1.00
C GLY A 590 21.20 -22.51 1.53
N GLN A 591 20.83 -21.95 2.67
CA GLN A 591 21.62 -20.90 3.33
C GLN A 591 22.76 -21.50 4.17
N THR A 592 23.90 -20.81 4.15
CA THR A 592 25.09 -21.09 4.97
C THR A 592 25.05 -20.30 6.29
N ASP A 593 25.89 -20.68 7.27
CA ASP A 593 25.96 -19.98 8.57
C ASP A 593 26.40 -18.51 8.46
N GLY A 594 27.12 -18.15 7.39
CA GLY A 594 27.46 -16.76 7.07
C GLY A 594 26.35 -16.00 6.33
N GLY A 595 25.14 -16.57 6.22
CA GLY A 595 23.99 -15.98 5.53
C GLY A 595 24.00 -16.09 4.00
N GLY A 596 25.12 -16.49 3.39
CA GLY A 596 25.24 -16.69 1.93
C GLY A 596 24.51 -17.93 1.43
N VAL A 597 24.17 -17.95 0.14
CA VAL A 597 23.41 -19.05 -0.51
C VAL A 597 24.36 -19.97 -1.28
N VAL A 598 24.18 -21.29 -1.14
CA VAL A 598 24.94 -22.32 -1.89
C VAL A 598 24.03 -23.33 -2.56
N GLN A 599 24.45 -23.83 -3.71
CA GLN A 599 23.86 -24.98 -4.38
C GLN A 599 24.32 -26.27 -3.71
N TRP A 600 23.38 -27.18 -3.41
CA TRP A 600 23.64 -28.45 -2.74
C TRP A 600 23.74 -29.65 -3.68
N THR A 601 22.91 -29.73 -4.72
CA THR A 601 22.98 -30.81 -5.73
C THR A 601 24.08 -30.57 -6.76
N GLN A 602 24.65 -31.65 -7.30
CA GLN A 602 25.52 -31.58 -8.48
C GLN A 602 24.72 -31.16 -9.73
N THR A 603 25.40 -30.67 -10.77
CA THR A 603 24.76 -30.02 -11.95
C THR A 603 23.97 -30.97 -12.85
N ASP A 604 24.24 -32.26 -12.76
CA ASP A 604 23.55 -33.34 -13.47
C ASP A 604 22.32 -33.87 -12.71
N ILE A 605 22.31 -33.80 -11.39
CA ILE A 605 21.22 -34.27 -10.52
C ILE A 605 20.05 -33.27 -10.58
N SER A 606 18.88 -33.76 -11.02
CA SER A 606 17.61 -33.07 -10.78
C SER A 606 16.88 -33.69 -9.61
N VAL A 607 16.41 -32.87 -8.67
CA VAL A 607 15.29 -33.23 -7.81
C VAL A 607 14.02 -33.31 -8.69
N THR A 608 13.12 -34.23 -8.42
CA THR A 608 11.86 -34.45 -9.18
C THR A 608 10.65 -33.83 -8.44
N ASN A 609 9.38 -33.97 -8.89
CA ASN A 609 8.20 -33.23 -8.37
C ASN A 609 6.78 -33.92 -8.38
N TRP A 610 6.54 -34.98 -7.58
CA TRP A 610 5.43 -35.96 -7.69
C TRP A 610 4.09 -35.21 -7.60
N SER A 611 3.25 -35.47 -8.58
CA SER A 611 1.80 -35.38 -8.39
C SER A 611 1.34 -36.57 -7.57
N VAL A 612 0.16 -36.45 -6.97
CA VAL A 612 -0.37 -37.53 -6.14
C VAL A 612 -0.71 -38.80 -6.97
N GLY A 613 -0.59 -38.70 -8.30
CA GLY A 613 -0.19 -39.81 -9.16
C GLY A 613 0.72 -39.39 -10.34
N GLY A 614 2.01 -39.15 -10.10
CA GLY A 614 3.07 -38.72 -11.07
C GLY A 614 4.33 -38.18 -10.35
N GLU A 615 5.39 -37.63 -10.99
CA GLU A 615 6.86 -37.76 -10.60
C GLU A 615 7.68 -36.69 -9.79
N GLY A 616 8.64 -37.06 -8.87
CA GLY A 616 8.82 -36.82 -7.36
C GLY A 616 9.37 -35.69 -6.41
N ARG A 617 8.48 -35.05 -5.57
CA ARG A 617 8.58 -33.81 -4.71
C ARG A 617 9.03 -34.08 -3.27
N THR A 618 10.24 -33.66 -2.90
CA THR A 618 11.00 -34.34 -1.85
C THR A 618 12.23 -33.57 -1.36
N VAL A 619 12.06 -32.74 -0.32
CA VAL A 619 13.17 -32.19 0.47
C VAL A 619 12.82 -32.28 1.96
N ALA A 620 13.76 -32.77 2.77
CA ALA A 620 13.72 -32.66 4.24
C ALA A 620 15.02 -32.06 4.77
N GLY A 621 14.91 -31.23 5.81
CA GLY A 621 16.06 -30.59 6.45
C GLY A 621 17.01 -31.61 7.11
N GLY A 622 18.31 -31.36 7.04
CA GLY A 622 19.33 -32.21 7.66
C GLY A 622 19.19 -32.29 9.19
N GLN A 623 19.62 -33.40 9.78
CA GLN A 623 19.38 -33.74 11.20
C GLN A 623 20.03 -32.79 12.21
N ASN A 624 19.48 -32.75 13.42
CA ASN A 624 20.28 -32.60 14.64
C ASN A 624 21.15 -33.86 14.85
N GLY A 625 22.27 -33.96 14.12
CA GLY A 625 23.11 -35.17 14.15
C GLY A 625 24.30 -35.24 13.18
N GLY A 626 24.44 -34.30 12.22
CA GLY A 626 25.64 -34.21 11.38
C GLY A 626 25.54 -34.76 9.95
N GLY A 627 24.33 -35.00 9.44
CA GLY A 627 24.07 -35.27 8.02
C GLY A 627 23.31 -34.12 7.34
N GLY A 628 23.66 -33.77 6.11
CA GLY A 628 22.98 -32.75 5.31
C GLY A 628 21.57 -33.16 4.83
N PRO A 629 20.92 -32.35 3.99
CA PRO A 629 19.51 -32.50 3.64
C PRO A 629 19.24 -33.81 2.89
N LEU A 630 18.03 -34.33 3.06
CA LEU A 630 17.51 -35.43 2.25
C LEU A 630 16.76 -34.88 1.04
N ILE A 631 16.94 -35.52 -0.11
CA ILE A 631 16.17 -35.32 -1.33
C ILE A 631 15.60 -36.65 -1.79
N CYS A 632 14.61 -36.66 -2.70
CA CYS A 632 14.41 -37.82 -3.56
C CYS A 632 14.75 -37.52 -5.02
N HIS A 633 15.32 -38.55 -5.62
CA HIS A 633 15.91 -38.52 -6.94
C HIS A 633 15.81 -39.93 -7.52
N SER A 634 15.45 -40.06 -8.80
CA SER A 634 15.33 -41.36 -9.48
C SER A 634 14.45 -42.39 -8.73
N GLY A 635 13.42 -41.90 -8.03
CA GLY A 635 12.47 -42.69 -7.23
C GLY A 635 12.92 -43.02 -5.79
N GLY A 636 14.21 -42.93 -5.47
CA GLY A 636 14.77 -43.23 -4.14
C GLY A 636 14.94 -41.99 -3.23
N ILE A 637 15.16 -42.22 -1.94
CA ILE A 637 15.58 -41.21 -0.94
C ILE A 637 17.11 -41.18 -0.88
N TRP A 638 17.69 -39.99 -0.94
CA TRP A 638 19.14 -39.76 -0.94
C TRP A 638 19.52 -38.65 0.04
N GLN A 639 20.68 -38.80 0.68
CA GLN A 639 21.28 -37.79 1.56
C GLN A 639 22.40 -37.04 0.82
N LEU A 640 22.39 -35.71 0.91
CA LEU A 640 23.49 -34.86 0.44
C LEU A 640 24.41 -34.55 1.63
N PRO A 641 25.61 -35.15 1.74
CA PRO A 641 26.45 -35.00 2.93
C PRO A 641 27.06 -33.60 3.06
N ALA A 642 27.34 -32.93 1.94
CA ALA A 642 27.85 -31.55 1.87
C ALA A 642 27.42 -30.90 0.53
N PRO A 643 27.47 -29.55 0.40
CA PRO A 643 27.16 -28.88 -0.86
C PRO A 643 28.05 -29.37 -2.02
N GLY A 644 27.42 -29.80 -3.12
CA GLY A 644 28.12 -30.30 -4.31
C GLY A 644 28.72 -31.70 -4.18
N ALA A 645 28.55 -32.38 -3.05
CA ALA A 645 28.97 -33.77 -2.88
C ALA A 645 28.03 -34.74 -3.61
N ALA A 646 28.53 -35.93 -3.93
CA ALA A 646 27.70 -36.99 -4.50
C ALA A 646 26.62 -37.44 -3.48
N PRO A 647 25.39 -37.71 -3.91
CA PRO A 647 24.31 -38.16 -3.04
C PRO A 647 24.57 -39.59 -2.55
N LYS A 648 24.33 -39.84 -1.27
CA LYS A 648 24.35 -41.19 -0.68
C LYS A 648 22.93 -41.75 -0.69
N ALA A 649 22.72 -42.94 -1.26
CA ALA A 649 21.42 -43.62 -1.18
C ALA A 649 21.04 -43.93 0.28
N ILE A 650 19.77 -43.69 0.60
CA ILE A 650 19.13 -44.15 1.84
C ILE A 650 18.11 -45.22 1.50
N VAL A 651 17.25 -44.98 0.50
CA VAL A 651 16.28 -45.96 -0.01
C VAL A 651 16.36 -45.90 -1.53
N GLU A 652 16.65 -47.01 -2.20
CA GLU A 652 16.65 -47.08 -3.66
C GLU A 652 15.26 -47.41 -4.22
N SER A 653 15.03 -47.12 -5.50
CA SER A 653 13.75 -47.38 -6.17
C SER A 653 13.55 -48.85 -6.55
N GLU A 654 14.65 -49.58 -6.78
CA GLU A 654 14.68 -51.04 -6.84
C GLU A 654 15.09 -51.55 -5.45
N GLY A 655 14.12 -52.07 -4.69
CA GLY A 655 14.29 -52.32 -3.25
C GLY A 655 15.27 -53.45 -2.91
N SER A 656 15.85 -53.37 -1.70
CA SER A 656 16.75 -54.38 -1.14
C SER A 656 16.07 -55.72 -0.77
N ASP A 657 14.73 -55.79 -0.84
CA ASP A 657 13.94 -57.00 -0.55
C ASP A 657 13.93 -58.06 -1.68
N GLY A 658 14.61 -57.79 -2.80
CA GLY A 658 14.82 -58.74 -3.89
C GLY A 658 13.67 -58.86 -4.89
N ASN A 659 12.53 -58.18 -4.70
CA ASN A 659 11.44 -58.22 -5.68
C ASN A 659 11.72 -57.27 -6.87
N LYS A 660 12.33 -57.83 -7.93
CA LYS A 660 12.77 -57.09 -9.13
C LYS A 660 11.64 -56.60 -10.04
N ASN A 661 10.42 -57.12 -9.89
CA ASN A 661 9.28 -56.84 -10.78
C ASN A 661 8.48 -55.60 -10.34
N GLN A 662 8.96 -54.86 -9.34
CA GLN A 662 8.31 -53.63 -8.84
C GLN A 662 9.27 -52.43 -8.85
N ILE A 663 8.72 -51.25 -9.17
CA ILE A 663 9.41 -49.96 -9.03
C ILE A 663 8.78 -49.22 -7.85
N ARG A 664 9.59 -48.86 -6.85
CA ARG A 664 9.16 -48.10 -5.67
C ARG A 664 9.60 -46.64 -5.81
N ARG A 665 8.72 -45.71 -5.47
CA ARG A 665 8.90 -44.27 -5.66
C ARG A 665 8.51 -43.52 -4.40
N GLN A 666 9.46 -42.80 -3.80
CA GLN A 666 9.27 -42.12 -2.50
C GLN A 666 8.96 -40.62 -2.68
N ALA A 667 8.02 -40.09 -1.89
CA ALA A 667 7.48 -38.73 -1.93
C ALA A 667 7.29 -38.12 -0.52
N ASP A 668 7.12 -36.79 -0.43
CA ASP A 668 6.64 -36.07 0.76
C ASP A 668 7.34 -36.50 2.07
N ILE A 669 8.66 -36.31 2.12
CA ILE A 669 9.53 -36.84 3.18
C ILE A 669 9.58 -35.95 4.43
N VAL A 670 9.61 -36.58 5.61
CA VAL A 670 9.82 -35.95 6.92
C VAL A 670 10.72 -36.82 7.80
N THR A 671 11.46 -36.22 8.74
CA THR A 671 12.46 -36.92 9.57
C THR A 671 12.35 -36.55 11.04
N HIS A 672 12.62 -37.52 11.93
CA HIS A 672 12.91 -37.27 13.34
C HIS A 672 13.96 -38.28 13.81
N GLY A 673 14.95 -37.82 14.57
CA GLY A 673 16.11 -38.64 14.94
C GLY A 673 16.76 -39.27 13.70
N HIS A 674 16.97 -40.59 13.75
CA HIS A 674 17.53 -41.39 12.66
C HIS A 674 16.47 -42.01 11.73
N PHE A 675 15.20 -41.62 11.82
CA PHE A 675 14.14 -42.14 10.94
C PHE A 675 13.72 -41.12 9.88
N VAL A 676 13.40 -41.65 8.70
CA VAL A 676 12.67 -40.93 7.64
C VAL A 676 11.32 -41.61 7.41
N TYR A 677 10.28 -40.79 7.29
CA TYR A 677 8.92 -41.19 6.93
C TYR A 677 8.59 -40.60 5.56
N ALA A 678 7.96 -41.39 4.70
CA ALA A 678 7.72 -41.04 3.30
C ALA A 678 6.41 -41.64 2.79
N VAL A 679 5.80 -40.99 1.81
CA VAL A 679 4.76 -41.62 0.97
C VAL A 679 5.46 -42.46 -0.09
N GLN A 680 5.07 -43.73 -0.22
CA GLN A 680 5.62 -44.67 -1.19
C GLN A 680 4.56 -45.04 -2.24
N GLN A 681 4.90 -44.94 -3.52
CA GLN A 681 4.14 -45.52 -4.63
C GLN A 681 4.86 -46.78 -5.12
N ILE A 682 4.12 -47.88 -5.30
CA ILE A 682 4.62 -49.14 -5.86
C ILE A 682 3.95 -49.37 -7.21
N HIS A 683 4.75 -49.44 -8.27
CA HIS A 683 4.31 -49.75 -9.63
C HIS A 683 4.76 -51.17 -10.03
N SER A 684 3.92 -51.87 -10.79
CA SER A 684 4.31 -53.10 -11.48
C SER A 684 5.22 -52.77 -12.67
N LYS A 685 6.24 -53.60 -12.92
CA LYS A 685 6.99 -53.59 -14.18
C LYS A 685 6.35 -54.47 -15.25
N ASP A 686 5.58 -55.47 -14.84
CA ASP A 686 4.97 -56.47 -15.73
C ASP A 686 3.62 -55.99 -16.31
N ASP A 687 3.02 -54.95 -15.70
CA ASP A 687 1.76 -54.35 -16.12
C ASP A 687 1.76 -52.84 -15.81
N GLU A 688 2.05 -52.02 -16.83
CA GLU A 688 2.00 -50.55 -16.71
C GLU A 688 0.56 -50.00 -16.56
N SER A 689 -0.48 -50.82 -16.79
CA SER A 689 -1.88 -50.43 -16.63
C SER A 689 -2.40 -50.59 -15.18
N ALA A 690 -1.68 -51.36 -14.35
CA ALA A 690 -2.02 -51.58 -12.96
C ALA A 690 -1.93 -50.28 -12.13
N ASP A 691 -2.98 -49.98 -11.37
CA ASP A 691 -3.01 -48.84 -10.46
C ASP A 691 -1.89 -48.96 -9.41
N PRO A 692 -1.05 -47.92 -9.20
CA PRO A 692 -0.01 -47.97 -8.19
C PRO A 692 -0.59 -48.10 -6.78
N VAL A 693 0.04 -48.94 -5.97
CA VAL A 693 -0.27 -49.07 -4.53
C VAL A 693 0.44 -47.94 -3.79
N ASN A 694 -0.33 -47.14 -3.05
CA ASN A 694 0.20 -46.05 -2.22
C ASN A 694 0.25 -46.49 -0.75
N ARG A 695 1.33 -46.16 -0.06
CA ARG A 695 1.59 -46.50 1.34
C ARG A 695 2.24 -45.34 2.07
N LEU A 696 2.11 -45.29 3.39
CA LEU A 696 3.01 -44.53 4.25
C LEU A 696 4.10 -45.49 4.77
N VAL A 697 5.37 -45.12 4.70
CA VAL A 697 6.51 -45.98 5.08
C VAL A 697 7.51 -45.25 5.97
N ARG A 698 8.33 -46.04 6.68
CA ARG A 698 9.44 -45.62 7.54
C ARG A 698 10.72 -46.35 7.16
N ALA A 699 11.86 -45.65 7.14
CA ALA A 699 13.20 -46.25 7.02
C ALA A 699 14.18 -45.67 8.07
N ASP A 700 15.18 -46.46 8.47
CA ASP A 700 16.29 -46.02 9.33
C ASP A 700 17.45 -45.51 8.45
N LEU A 701 17.91 -44.29 8.72
CA LEU A 701 18.99 -43.60 8.00
C LEU A 701 20.38 -44.26 8.22
N ARG A 702 20.48 -45.20 9.17
CA ARG A 702 21.66 -46.03 9.46
C ARG A 702 21.53 -47.45 8.91
N GLY A 703 20.35 -47.83 8.41
CA GLY A 703 20.04 -49.18 7.94
C GLY A 703 20.49 -49.47 6.51
N ASP A 704 20.01 -50.58 5.97
CA ASP A 704 20.23 -51.10 4.61
C ASP A 704 19.18 -50.60 3.58
N GLY A 705 18.44 -49.54 3.94
CA GLY A 705 17.38 -48.97 3.12
C GLY A 705 16.06 -49.73 3.11
N HIS A 706 15.89 -50.75 3.97
CA HIS A 706 14.60 -51.41 4.13
C HIS A 706 13.50 -50.46 4.65
N CYS A 707 12.35 -50.45 3.97
CA CYS A 707 11.17 -49.68 4.37
C CYS A 707 10.15 -50.56 5.10
N GLN A 708 9.78 -50.16 6.31
CA GLN A 708 8.65 -50.72 7.04
C GLN A 708 7.37 -49.95 6.72
N VAL A 709 6.24 -50.65 6.54
CA VAL A 709 4.93 -50.03 6.30
C VAL A 709 4.41 -49.42 7.59
N VAL A 710 3.96 -48.16 7.52
CA VAL A 710 3.31 -47.43 8.61
C VAL A 710 1.80 -47.52 8.49
N ASP A 711 1.28 -47.32 7.28
CA ASP A 711 -0.15 -47.45 6.95
C ASP A 711 -0.32 -47.82 5.46
N GLU A 712 -1.30 -48.65 5.14
CA GLU A 712 -1.69 -48.98 3.77
C GLU A 712 -3.20 -49.24 3.64
N GLY A 713 -3.73 -49.08 2.43
CA GLY A 713 -5.12 -49.38 2.09
C GLY A 713 -5.94 -48.19 1.58
N ALA A 714 -5.51 -46.95 1.81
CA ALA A 714 -6.09 -45.80 1.12
C ALA A 714 -5.58 -45.67 -0.32
N ASP A 715 -6.37 -45.09 -1.23
CA ASP A 715 -5.90 -44.82 -2.60
C ASP A 715 -4.72 -43.85 -2.61
N PHE A 716 -4.69 -42.86 -1.69
CA PHE A 716 -3.68 -41.80 -1.63
C PHE A 716 -3.36 -41.34 -0.19
N TYR A 717 -2.09 -41.01 0.04
CA TYR A 717 -1.51 -40.50 1.29
C TYR A 717 -0.71 -39.24 1.01
N ALA A 718 -0.78 -38.20 1.86
CA ALA A 718 0.00 -36.97 1.69
C ALA A 718 0.28 -36.27 3.04
N SER A 719 1.22 -35.32 3.02
CA SER A 719 1.55 -34.43 4.14
C SER A 719 1.84 -35.13 5.47
N PRO A 720 2.75 -36.13 5.55
CA PRO A 720 3.19 -36.66 6.83
C PRO A 720 3.89 -35.56 7.65
N ARG A 721 3.48 -35.38 8.90
CA ARG A 721 4.01 -34.39 9.84
C ARG A 721 4.27 -35.04 11.19
N LEU A 722 5.52 -34.99 11.63
CA LEU A 722 5.91 -35.37 12.98
C LEU A 722 5.72 -34.18 13.92
N SER A 723 5.28 -34.49 15.14
CA SER A 723 5.34 -33.55 16.27
C SER A 723 6.79 -33.18 16.59
N PRO A 724 7.05 -31.99 17.18
CA PRO A 724 8.39 -31.54 17.56
C PRO A 724 9.16 -32.52 18.46
N ASP A 725 8.48 -33.25 19.34
CA ASP A 725 9.06 -34.28 20.22
C ASP A 725 9.23 -35.65 19.54
N GLY A 726 8.73 -35.81 18.30
CA GLY A 726 8.80 -37.05 17.52
C GLY A 726 7.81 -38.14 17.97
N ARG A 727 6.99 -37.90 18.99
CA ARG A 727 6.10 -38.90 19.60
C ARG A 727 4.87 -39.22 18.75
N TRP A 728 4.49 -38.31 17.85
CA TRP A 728 3.28 -38.42 17.04
C TRP A 728 3.56 -38.17 15.57
N LEU A 729 2.97 -39.01 14.71
CA LEU A 729 2.95 -38.83 13.25
C LEU A 729 1.51 -38.66 12.78
N ALA A 730 1.23 -37.53 12.13
CA ALA A 730 -0.05 -37.25 11.47
C ALA A 730 0.09 -37.21 9.95
N TRP A 731 -0.96 -37.53 9.20
CA TRP A 731 -1.00 -37.43 7.74
C TRP A 731 -2.43 -37.24 7.21
N ILE A 732 -2.54 -36.89 5.93
CA ILE A 732 -3.80 -36.76 5.19
C ILE A 732 -3.95 -37.98 4.26
N GLN A 733 -5.14 -38.59 4.20
CA GLN A 733 -5.46 -39.63 3.21
C GLN A 733 -6.89 -39.50 2.66
N TRP A 734 -7.09 -40.00 1.44
CA TRP A 734 -8.41 -40.05 0.78
C TRP A 734 -8.52 -41.21 -0.21
N ASN A 735 -9.75 -41.49 -0.63
CA ASN A 735 -10.12 -42.56 -1.53
C ASN A 735 -10.94 -42.02 -2.70
N ARG A 736 -10.82 -42.68 -3.87
CA ARG A 736 -11.71 -42.41 -5.01
C ARG A 736 -13.18 -42.64 -4.63
N PRO A 737 -14.14 -41.94 -5.28
CA PRO A 737 -13.98 -41.03 -6.42
C PRO A 737 -13.60 -39.59 -6.03
N TYR A 738 -13.36 -39.30 -4.75
CA TYR A 738 -13.11 -37.93 -4.28
C TYR A 738 -11.69 -37.46 -4.57
N MET A 739 -11.56 -36.20 -4.98
CA MET A 739 -10.27 -35.50 -5.00
C MET A 739 -9.92 -34.92 -3.63
N SER A 740 -8.64 -34.62 -3.40
CA SER A 740 -8.14 -34.07 -2.13
C SER A 740 -8.77 -32.72 -1.74
N TRP A 741 -9.24 -31.94 -2.71
CA TRP A 741 -9.99 -30.70 -2.48
C TRP A 741 -11.50 -30.91 -2.24
N GLU A 742 -12.03 -32.12 -2.40
CA GLU A 742 -13.42 -32.43 -2.11
C GLU A 742 -13.62 -33.01 -0.71
N LYS A 743 -12.89 -34.09 -0.40
CA LYS A 743 -13.00 -34.85 0.85
C LYS A 743 -11.70 -35.57 1.17
N THR A 744 -11.25 -35.43 2.42
CA THR A 744 -10.05 -36.09 2.97
C THR A 744 -10.31 -36.50 4.41
N SER A 745 -9.39 -37.28 4.98
CA SER A 745 -9.36 -37.61 6.39
C SER A 745 -7.95 -37.38 6.96
N VAL A 746 -7.89 -36.93 8.21
CA VAL A 746 -6.63 -36.76 8.96
C VAL A 746 -6.48 -37.93 9.93
N HIS A 747 -5.32 -38.57 9.88
CA HIS A 747 -4.97 -39.73 10.69
C HIS A 747 -3.74 -39.43 11.53
N LEU A 748 -3.61 -40.17 12.63
CA LEU A 748 -2.62 -39.95 13.67
C LEU A 748 -2.21 -41.30 14.27
N VAL A 749 -0.91 -41.48 14.55
CA VAL A 749 -0.40 -42.62 15.30
C VAL A 749 0.69 -42.19 16.29
N GLU A 750 0.79 -42.91 17.41
CA GLU A 750 1.82 -42.71 18.43
C GLU A 750 3.06 -43.56 18.13
N LEU A 751 4.23 -42.97 18.35
CA LEU A 751 5.55 -43.53 18.05
C LEU A 751 6.38 -43.72 19.33
N GLY A 752 7.11 -44.83 19.38
CA GLY A 752 8.11 -45.11 20.40
C GLY A 752 9.41 -44.31 20.20
N LEU A 753 10.32 -44.40 21.16
CA LEU A 753 11.66 -43.77 21.07
C LEU A 753 12.52 -44.39 19.96
N ASP A 754 12.21 -45.62 19.57
CA ASP A 754 12.75 -46.34 18.41
C ASP A 754 11.91 -46.06 17.14
N GLY A 755 11.03 -45.05 17.15
CA GLY A 755 10.12 -44.65 16.07
C GLY A 755 9.07 -45.69 15.68
N ALA A 756 8.93 -46.80 16.43
CA ALA A 756 7.98 -47.87 16.12
C ALA A 756 6.55 -47.48 16.51
N LEU A 757 5.55 -48.08 15.86
CA LEU A 757 4.14 -47.82 16.15
C LEU A 757 3.77 -48.41 17.51
N LEU A 758 3.31 -47.58 18.45
CA LEU A 758 2.83 -48.04 19.77
C LEU A 758 1.38 -48.57 19.74
N GLY A 759 0.71 -48.44 18.59
CA GLY A 759 -0.65 -48.92 18.35
C GLY A 759 -1.07 -48.70 16.89
N PRO A 760 -2.31 -49.07 16.53
CA PRO A 760 -2.85 -48.80 15.20
C PRO A 760 -3.05 -47.29 14.96
N SER A 761 -3.05 -46.91 13.68
CA SER A 761 -3.45 -45.57 13.25
C SER A 761 -4.90 -45.28 13.65
N ARG A 762 -5.19 -44.03 14.02
CA ARG A 762 -6.55 -43.55 14.32
C ARG A 762 -6.92 -42.36 13.45
N THR A 763 -8.16 -42.37 12.97
CA THR A 763 -8.76 -41.21 12.30
C THR A 763 -9.16 -40.18 13.34
N ILE A 764 -8.60 -38.97 13.25
CA ILE A 764 -8.95 -37.84 14.12
C ILE A 764 -9.87 -36.84 13.44
N LEU A 765 -9.93 -36.83 12.10
CA LEU A 765 -10.91 -36.05 11.35
C LEU A 765 -11.39 -36.81 10.10
N ASN A 766 -12.71 -36.93 9.95
CA ASN A 766 -13.38 -37.41 8.73
C ASN A 766 -14.79 -36.77 8.63
N ASN A 767 -14.82 -35.44 8.66
CA ASN A 767 -16.03 -34.62 8.65
C ASN A 767 -16.68 -34.48 7.24
N GLY A 768 -16.11 -35.11 6.21
CA GLY A 768 -16.55 -34.94 4.82
C GLY A 768 -15.96 -33.72 4.10
N ASN A 769 -14.98 -33.03 4.70
CA ASN A 769 -14.36 -31.83 4.14
C ASN A 769 -12.93 -32.10 3.63
N SER A 770 -12.38 -31.15 2.89
CA SER A 770 -11.00 -31.17 2.42
C SER A 770 -10.06 -30.49 3.43
N ASN A 771 -8.87 -31.06 3.59
CA ASN A 771 -7.79 -30.53 4.42
C ASN A 771 -6.56 -30.30 3.55
N PHE A 772 -5.98 -29.10 3.65
CA PHE A 772 -4.88 -28.63 2.80
C PHE A 772 -3.59 -28.38 3.58
N GLY A 773 -3.62 -28.36 4.92
CA GLY A 773 -2.45 -28.22 5.76
C GLY A 773 -2.61 -28.89 7.13
N LEU A 774 -1.49 -29.39 7.65
CA LEU A 774 -1.30 -29.90 9.01
C LEU A 774 -0.12 -29.15 9.64
N ALA A 775 -0.27 -28.68 10.88
CA ALA A 775 0.77 -28.03 11.67
C ALA A 775 0.73 -28.54 13.12
N TRP A 776 1.87 -28.49 13.81
CA TRP A 776 2.01 -28.95 15.20
C TRP A 776 2.38 -27.79 16.12
N THR A 777 1.70 -27.71 17.27
CA THR A 777 1.91 -26.72 18.33
C THR A 777 2.19 -27.47 19.63
N GLY A 778 3.47 -27.66 19.98
CA GLY A 778 3.83 -28.60 21.04
C GLY A 778 3.32 -30.01 20.70
N THR A 779 2.37 -30.54 21.49
CA THR A 779 1.71 -31.83 21.25
C THR A 779 0.30 -31.72 20.65
N THR A 780 -0.16 -30.51 20.29
CA THR A 780 -1.46 -30.28 19.62
C THR A 780 -1.28 -30.26 18.12
N LEU A 781 -2.21 -30.90 17.38
CA LEU A 781 -2.23 -30.87 15.91
C LEU A 781 -3.34 -29.92 15.43
N ASP A 782 -2.93 -28.88 14.71
CA ASP A 782 -3.80 -27.95 14.00
C ASP A 782 -3.95 -28.36 12.53
N TYR A 783 -5.15 -28.25 11.99
CA TYR A 783 -5.45 -28.62 10.60
C TYR A 783 -6.49 -27.68 9.96
N SER A 784 -6.40 -27.49 8.65
CA SER A 784 -7.37 -26.66 7.91
C SER A 784 -8.64 -27.46 7.59
N ASP A 785 -9.76 -27.18 8.25
CA ASP A 785 -11.08 -27.65 7.84
C ASP A 785 -11.65 -26.73 6.74
N GLY A 786 -11.78 -27.23 5.51
CA GLY A 786 -12.30 -26.48 4.36
C GLY A 786 -13.74 -25.94 4.47
N ALA A 787 -14.41 -26.08 5.63
CA ALA A 787 -15.66 -25.38 5.96
C ALA A 787 -15.61 -24.56 7.28
N LYS A 788 -14.58 -24.72 8.13
CA LYS A 788 -14.48 -24.08 9.47
C LYS A 788 -13.16 -23.32 9.73
N GLY A 789 -12.23 -23.33 8.78
CA GLY A 789 -10.93 -22.66 8.94
C GLY A 789 -9.89 -23.51 9.64
N ILE A 790 -8.98 -22.90 10.42
CA ILE A 790 -7.97 -23.66 11.18
C ILE A 790 -8.63 -24.22 12.44
N VAL A 791 -8.72 -25.54 12.50
CA VAL A 791 -9.33 -26.31 13.58
C VAL A 791 -8.21 -26.98 14.38
N GLY A 792 -8.26 -26.80 15.69
CA GLY A 792 -7.20 -27.11 16.66
C GLY A 792 -7.50 -26.32 17.93
N ASP A 793 -7.63 -24.99 17.79
CA ASP A 793 -8.22 -24.08 18.80
C ASP A 793 -9.21 -23.02 18.23
N GLY A 794 -9.58 -23.04 16.93
CA GLY A 794 -10.72 -22.26 16.39
C GLY A 794 -10.40 -20.89 15.77
N LEU A 795 -9.22 -20.73 15.18
CA LEU A 795 -8.59 -19.43 14.87
C LEU A 795 -9.01 -18.76 13.54
N ILE A 796 -10.27 -18.81 13.09
CA ILE A 796 -10.71 -18.08 11.86
C ILE A 796 -12.09 -17.42 11.99
N PRO A 797 -12.26 -16.14 11.60
CA PRO A 797 -13.56 -15.50 11.52
C PRO A 797 -14.28 -15.74 10.20
N GLU A 798 -15.59 -15.53 10.22
CA GLU A 798 -16.45 -15.49 9.04
C GLU A 798 -15.98 -14.44 8.01
N GLY A 799 -16.18 -14.72 6.71
CA GLY A 799 -15.92 -13.77 5.61
C GLY A 799 -14.60 -13.94 4.84
N PHE A 800 -13.78 -14.95 5.14
CA PHE A 800 -12.58 -15.29 4.35
C PHE A 800 -12.82 -16.47 3.40
N GLY A 801 -12.04 -16.52 2.31
CA GLY A 801 -12.05 -17.65 1.37
C GLY A 801 -11.44 -18.93 1.94
N GLU A 802 -11.53 -20.01 1.18
CA GLU A 802 -10.89 -21.29 1.56
C GLU A 802 -9.36 -21.20 1.61
N ILE A 803 -8.77 -21.91 2.58
CA ILE A 803 -7.33 -21.90 2.86
C ILE A 803 -6.60 -22.97 2.07
N GLY A 804 -5.48 -22.59 1.47
CA GLY A 804 -4.59 -23.48 0.71
C GLY A 804 -4.86 -23.54 -0.78
N ASP A 805 -4.15 -24.45 -1.44
CA ASP A 805 -4.37 -24.83 -2.82
C ASP A 805 -4.69 -26.34 -2.92
N PRO A 806 -5.46 -26.77 -3.94
CA PRO A 806 -5.73 -28.18 -4.20
C PRO A 806 -4.45 -29.02 -4.34
N LEU A 807 -4.36 -30.18 -3.67
CA LEU A 807 -3.15 -31.03 -3.66
C LEU A 807 -2.97 -31.81 -4.98
N TRP A 808 -2.73 -31.10 -6.07
CA TRP A 808 -2.26 -31.64 -7.36
C TRP A 808 -0.84 -32.22 -7.27
N LEU A 809 -0.04 -31.67 -6.36
CA LEU A 809 1.34 -32.07 -6.06
C LEU A 809 1.49 -32.28 -4.54
N PHE A 810 2.38 -33.18 -4.12
CA PHE A 810 2.64 -33.37 -2.68
C PHE A 810 3.18 -32.11 -2.03
N ASP A 811 2.77 -31.83 -0.79
CA ASP A 811 3.17 -30.63 -0.05
C ASP A 811 3.18 -29.36 -0.94
N MET A 812 2.15 -29.19 -1.78
CA MET A 812 2.12 -28.07 -2.73
C MET A 812 2.03 -26.72 -2.02
N ASP A 813 1.34 -26.70 -0.88
CA ASP A 813 1.20 -25.54 -0.04
C ASP A 813 1.29 -25.91 1.45
N ARG A 814 1.72 -24.94 2.26
CA ARG A 814 1.54 -24.91 3.71
C ARG A 814 0.97 -23.52 4.01
N PRO A 815 -0.36 -23.41 4.05
CA PRO A 815 -1.01 -22.11 4.04
C PRO A 815 -1.11 -21.47 5.41
N PHE A 816 -0.71 -22.18 6.48
CA PHE A 816 -0.60 -21.61 7.82
C PHE A 816 0.54 -22.26 8.62
N VAL A 817 0.96 -21.56 9.67
CA VAL A 817 1.80 -22.05 10.77
C VAL A 817 1.20 -21.59 12.08
N VAL A 818 1.42 -22.35 13.15
CA VAL A 818 0.94 -22.02 14.49
C VAL A 818 2.14 -21.80 15.42
N ARG A 819 2.00 -20.87 16.35
CA ARG A 819 3.05 -20.38 17.25
C ARG A 819 2.83 -20.92 18.65
N ASN A 820 3.92 -21.05 19.40
CA ASN A 820 3.91 -21.48 20.81
C ASN A 820 3.15 -20.52 21.75
N ASP A 821 2.80 -19.30 21.30
CA ASP A 821 1.98 -18.34 22.03
C ASP A 821 0.47 -18.45 21.75
N GLY A 822 0.03 -19.53 21.08
CA GLY A 822 -1.37 -19.77 20.71
C GLY A 822 -1.88 -18.90 19.55
N GLY A 823 -1.01 -18.08 18.94
CA GLY A 823 -1.30 -17.39 17.69
C GLY A 823 -1.00 -18.28 16.47
N ALA A 824 -1.56 -17.91 15.32
CA ALA A 824 -1.19 -18.49 14.02
C ALA A 824 -0.86 -17.41 13.00
N ILE A 825 -0.13 -17.77 11.95
CA ILE A 825 0.05 -16.94 10.75
C ILE A 825 -0.44 -17.73 9.55
N ALA A 826 -1.37 -17.17 8.78
CA ALA A 826 -2.00 -17.83 7.64
C ALA A 826 -2.02 -16.95 6.38
N VAL A 827 -2.05 -17.62 5.22
CA VAL A 827 -2.33 -17.02 3.92
C VAL A 827 -3.85 -16.96 3.75
N LEU A 828 -4.45 -15.78 3.90
CA LEU A 828 -5.89 -15.58 3.71
C LEU A 828 -6.18 -14.64 2.55
N ARG A 829 -7.29 -14.91 1.87
CA ARG A 829 -7.91 -14.01 0.90
C ARG A 829 -9.19 -13.44 1.50
N SER A 830 -9.26 -12.12 1.63
CA SER A 830 -10.49 -11.40 1.92
C SER A 830 -10.98 -10.71 0.66
N SER A 831 -12.30 -10.74 0.42
CA SER A 831 -12.95 -9.93 -0.59
C SER A 831 -12.80 -8.42 -0.37
N ASN A 832 -12.41 -7.99 0.84
CA ASN A 832 -12.49 -6.61 1.31
C ASN A 832 -11.12 -5.95 1.58
N CYS A 833 -10.01 -6.70 1.60
CA CYS A 833 -8.75 -6.23 2.21
C CYS A 833 -7.59 -5.93 1.24
N SER A 834 -7.79 -6.03 -0.07
CA SER A 834 -6.89 -5.37 -1.02
C SER A 834 -7.66 -4.87 -2.24
N ALA A 835 -7.38 -3.64 -2.68
CA ALA A 835 -7.98 -3.06 -3.89
C ALA A 835 -7.67 -3.88 -5.16
N ASP A 836 -6.62 -4.71 -5.10
CA ASP A 836 -6.08 -5.52 -6.19
C ASP A 836 -6.34 -7.04 -6.01
N GLY A 837 -7.21 -7.44 -5.07
CA GLY A 837 -7.70 -8.82 -4.90
C GLY A 837 -6.64 -9.91 -4.74
N GLY A 838 -5.52 -9.63 -4.06
CA GLY A 838 -4.41 -10.58 -3.84
C GLY A 838 -4.56 -11.45 -2.59
N ASP A 839 -3.65 -12.42 -2.43
CA ASP A 839 -3.47 -13.18 -1.18
C ASP A 839 -2.59 -12.35 -0.22
N ALA A 840 -2.84 -12.44 1.09
CA ALA A 840 -2.05 -11.73 2.11
C ALA A 840 -1.70 -12.65 3.30
N LEU A 841 -0.64 -12.30 4.04
CA LEU A 841 -0.32 -12.92 5.33
C LEU A 841 -1.12 -12.24 6.45
N TRP A 842 -1.70 -13.04 7.33
CA TRP A 842 -2.51 -12.59 8.47
C TRP A 842 -2.04 -13.25 9.75
N GLU A 843 -1.87 -12.45 10.81
CA GLU A 843 -1.82 -12.95 12.18
C GLU A 843 -3.22 -13.25 12.69
N LEU A 844 -3.37 -14.40 13.34
CA LEU A 844 -4.61 -14.93 13.88
C LEU A 844 -4.41 -15.25 15.37
N ARG A 845 -5.41 -14.94 16.20
CA ARG A 845 -5.42 -15.23 17.64
C ARG A 845 -6.86 -15.30 18.14
N ASP A 846 -7.14 -16.17 19.09
CA ASP A 846 -8.51 -16.37 19.58
C ASP A 846 -9.06 -15.08 20.21
N GLY A 847 -10.34 -14.81 19.97
CA GLY A 847 -11.03 -13.59 20.36
C GLY A 847 -10.53 -12.28 19.70
N VAL A 848 -9.53 -12.32 18.80
CA VAL A 848 -8.91 -11.15 18.18
C VAL A 848 -9.18 -11.11 16.67
N PRO A 849 -9.62 -9.98 16.09
CA PRO A 849 -9.75 -9.84 14.64
C PRO A 849 -8.41 -10.08 13.92
N PRO A 850 -8.40 -10.82 12.78
CA PRO A 850 -7.19 -11.03 12.00
C PRO A 850 -6.50 -9.72 11.65
N THR A 851 -5.18 -9.70 11.81
CA THR A 851 -4.36 -8.52 11.53
C THR A 851 -3.45 -8.79 10.33
N PRO A 852 -3.50 -7.97 9.25
CA PRO A 852 -2.68 -8.19 8.07
C PRO A 852 -1.21 -7.81 8.33
N ILE A 853 -0.28 -8.60 7.79
CA ILE A 853 1.15 -8.32 7.85
C ILE A 853 1.52 -7.41 6.66
N ASP A 854 1.23 -6.12 6.81
CA ASP A 854 1.45 -5.09 5.79
C ASP A 854 2.89 -5.02 5.22
N SER A 855 3.91 -5.41 5.99
CA SER A 855 5.31 -5.21 5.61
C SER A 855 5.71 -6.00 4.36
N VAL A 856 5.11 -7.18 4.11
CA VAL A 856 5.32 -7.93 2.87
C VAL A 856 4.56 -7.33 1.68
N THR A 857 3.34 -6.84 1.91
CA THR A 857 2.50 -6.21 0.87
C THR A 857 3.11 -4.90 0.37
N ARG A 858 3.70 -4.11 1.28
CA ARG A 858 4.45 -2.87 0.94
C ARG A 858 5.68 -3.11 0.06
N LEU A 859 6.21 -4.34 0.01
CA LEU A 859 7.29 -4.75 -0.89
C LEU A 859 6.78 -5.31 -2.24
N GLY A 860 5.47 -5.25 -2.50
CA GLY A 860 4.85 -5.68 -3.75
C GLY A 860 4.65 -7.20 -3.87
N PHE A 861 4.63 -7.92 -2.75
CA PHE A 861 4.24 -9.33 -2.70
C PHE A 861 2.73 -9.47 -2.44
N THR A 862 2.08 -10.34 -3.20
CA THR A 862 0.60 -10.52 -3.25
C THR A 862 0.19 -11.99 -3.41
N VAL A 863 1.17 -12.91 -3.36
CA VAL A 863 1.00 -14.35 -3.34
C VAL A 863 2.03 -14.92 -2.38
N PHE A 864 1.57 -15.77 -1.46
CA PHE A 864 2.38 -16.41 -0.43
C PHE A 864 2.07 -17.90 -0.38
N GLN A 865 3.09 -18.73 -0.19
CA GLN A 865 2.96 -20.19 -0.07
C GLN A 865 4.04 -20.73 0.87
N GLN A 866 3.91 -22.00 1.26
CA GLN A 866 5.01 -22.78 1.85
C GLN A 866 5.55 -22.19 3.17
N LEU A 867 4.68 -21.74 4.07
CA LEU A 867 5.09 -21.13 5.34
C LEU A 867 5.88 -22.15 6.20
N CYS A 868 6.96 -21.67 6.84
CA CYS A 868 7.83 -22.42 7.74
C CYS A 868 8.36 -21.50 8.85
N LEU A 869 8.13 -21.83 10.12
CA LEU A 869 8.79 -21.15 11.24
C LEU A 869 10.24 -21.66 11.41
N SER A 870 11.10 -20.79 11.96
CA SER A 870 12.36 -21.20 12.58
C SER A 870 12.11 -22.07 13.83
N PRO A 871 13.08 -22.89 14.27
CA PRO A 871 12.94 -23.71 15.49
C PRO A 871 12.66 -22.92 16.77
N ASP A 872 13.18 -21.70 16.86
CA ASP A 872 12.93 -20.75 17.97
C ASP A 872 11.67 -19.88 17.74
N GLN A 873 11.03 -20.01 16.57
CA GLN A 873 9.87 -19.25 16.09
C GLN A 873 10.04 -17.72 16.04
N ASN A 874 11.26 -17.22 16.13
CA ASN A 874 11.57 -15.79 15.95
C ASN A 874 11.57 -15.36 14.48
N ALA A 875 11.56 -16.29 13.52
CA ALA A 875 11.50 -16.00 12.10
C ALA A 875 10.46 -16.86 11.36
N LEU A 876 9.77 -16.26 10.41
CA LEU A 876 8.91 -16.93 9.44
C LEU A 876 9.56 -16.88 8.05
N PHE A 877 9.81 -18.03 7.45
CA PHE A 877 10.20 -18.16 6.06
C PHE A 877 8.98 -18.53 5.21
N CYS A 878 8.83 -17.93 4.04
CA CYS A 878 7.83 -18.34 3.05
C CYS A 878 8.29 -18.09 1.61
N LEU A 879 7.62 -18.73 0.66
CA LEU A 879 7.73 -18.35 -0.75
C LEU A 879 6.77 -17.20 -1.02
N ALA A 880 7.26 -16.16 -1.70
CA ALA A 880 6.48 -14.98 -2.03
C ALA A 880 6.70 -14.52 -3.48
N SER A 881 5.66 -13.97 -4.10
CA SER A 881 5.70 -13.35 -5.43
C SER A 881 4.62 -12.28 -5.57
N GLY A 882 4.65 -11.51 -6.65
CA GLY A 882 3.61 -10.52 -6.96
C GLY A 882 3.76 -9.98 -8.39
N PRO A 883 2.88 -9.08 -8.87
CA PRO A 883 2.83 -8.70 -10.29
C PRO A 883 4.10 -8.03 -10.83
N ARG A 884 5.01 -7.57 -9.95
CA ARG A 884 6.35 -7.04 -10.29
C ARG A 884 7.49 -7.68 -9.47
N ARG A 885 7.23 -8.82 -8.82
CA ARG A 885 8.18 -9.57 -7.98
C ARG A 885 8.21 -11.03 -8.43
N ALA A 886 9.36 -11.52 -8.87
CA ALA A 886 9.53 -12.92 -9.23
C ALA A 886 9.40 -13.83 -7.99
N SER A 887 9.35 -15.16 -8.19
CA SER A 887 9.40 -16.12 -7.07
C SER A 887 10.58 -15.77 -6.16
N SER A 888 10.29 -15.59 -4.88
CA SER A 888 11.26 -15.20 -3.87
C SER A 888 11.18 -16.13 -2.66
N VAL A 889 12.31 -16.36 -2.01
CA VAL A 889 12.35 -16.83 -0.62
C VAL A 889 12.51 -15.60 0.26
N ILE A 890 11.55 -15.38 1.17
CA ILE A 890 11.59 -14.27 2.12
C ILE A 890 11.63 -14.79 3.55
N CYS A 891 12.21 -13.99 4.44
CA CYS A 891 12.26 -14.19 5.87
C CYS A 891 11.65 -12.96 6.55
N LEU A 892 10.69 -13.18 7.45
CA LEU A 892 10.10 -12.16 8.31
C LEU A 892 10.63 -12.35 9.73
N ASP A 893 11.15 -11.28 10.32
CA ASP A 893 11.50 -11.24 11.75
C ASP A 893 10.21 -11.05 12.58
N LEU A 894 9.88 -12.05 13.39
CA LEU A 894 8.71 -12.08 14.26
C LEU A 894 8.97 -11.49 15.66
N SER A 895 10.22 -11.15 16.00
CA SER A 895 10.60 -10.61 17.32
C SER A 895 10.15 -9.16 17.56
N ALA A 896 9.96 -8.38 16.49
CA ALA A 896 9.57 -6.98 16.56
C ALA A 896 8.43 -6.65 15.58
N LYS A 897 7.68 -5.58 15.88
CA LYS A 897 6.65 -5.00 14.98
C LYS A 897 7.03 -3.56 14.58
N PRO A 898 6.90 -3.17 13.30
CA PRO A 898 6.48 -4.00 12.16
C PRO A 898 7.54 -5.06 11.80
N HIS A 899 7.09 -6.24 11.37
CA HIS A 899 7.97 -7.35 11.03
C HIS A 899 8.93 -6.97 9.90
N ALA A 900 10.23 -6.99 10.19
CA ALA A 900 11.27 -6.72 9.21
C ALA A 900 11.33 -7.86 8.17
N VAL A 901 11.36 -7.51 6.88
CA VAL A 901 11.33 -8.50 5.79
C VAL A 901 12.66 -8.49 5.05
N THR A 902 13.31 -9.66 4.99
CA THR A 902 14.54 -9.88 4.22
C THR A 902 14.24 -10.79 3.02
N VAL A 903 14.65 -10.37 1.82
CA VAL A 903 14.58 -11.22 0.61
C VAL A 903 15.88 -12.01 0.51
N LEU A 904 15.83 -13.32 0.76
CA LEU A 904 17.02 -14.19 0.78
C LEU A 904 17.43 -14.61 -0.64
N ARG A 905 16.45 -14.83 -1.50
CA ARG A 905 16.62 -15.20 -2.90
C ARG A 905 15.45 -14.68 -3.70
N GLU A 906 15.70 -14.15 -4.89
CA GLU A 906 14.68 -13.83 -5.89
C GLU A 906 15.12 -14.48 -7.21
N ALA A 907 14.23 -15.22 -7.88
CA ALA A 907 14.55 -15.96 -9.10
C ALA A 907 15.00 -15.07 -10.27
N ARG A 908 14.66 -13.77 -10.19
CA ARG A 908 15.04 -12.71 -11.11
C ARG A 908 14.99 -11.39 -10.38
N GLU A 909 16.13 -10.70 -10.32
CA GLU A 909 16.23 -9.44 -9.60
C GLU A 909 15.15 -8.43 -10.02
N HIS A 910 14.49 -7.84 -9.03
CA HIS A 910 13.56 -6.74 -9.22
C HIS A 910 14.16 -5.56 -10.02
N SER A 911 15.48 -5.35 -9.90
CA SER A 911 16.27 -4.38 -10.69
C SER A 911 16.13 -4.59 -12.21
N GLU A 912 16.07 -5.84 -12.66
CA GLU A 912 15.93 -6.22 -14.07
C GLU A 912 14.48 -6.15 -14.52
N LEU A 913 13.54 -6.61 -13.67
CA LEU A 913 12.11 -6.50 -13.94
C LEU A 913 11.64 -5.04 -14.09
N SER A 914 12.24 -4.11 -13.34
CA SER A 914 11.91 -2.68 -13.45
C SER A 914 12.31 -2.04 -14.79
N GLN A 915 13.17 -2.69 -15.59
CA GLN A 915 13.56 -2.24 -16.93
C GLN A 915 12.63 -2.75 -18.02
N LEU A 916 11.85 -3.80 -17.74
CA LEU A 916 10.87 -4.36 -18.68
C LEU A 916 9.51 -3.64 -18.55
N PRO A 917 8.74 -3.54 -19.65
CA PRO A 917 7.40 -2.99 -19.65
C PRO A 917 6.40 -4.00 -19.07
N ILE A 918 6.51 -4.26 -17.77
CA ILE A 918 5.58 -5.09 -17.01
C ILE A 918 4.29 -4.30 -16.76
N SER A 919 3.14 -4.87 -17.10
CA SER A 919 1.80 -4.36 -16.78
C SER A 919 1.36 -4.86 -15.40
N THR A 920 0.83 -3.96 -14.56
CA THR A 920 0.22 -4.32 -13.27
C THR A 920 -1.29 -4.57 -13.50
N PRO A 921 -1.88 -5.67 -13.01
CA PRO A 921 -3.31 -5.89 -13.14
C PRO A 921 -4.13 -4.99 -12.21
N ARG A 922 -5.42 -4.85 -12.53
CA ARG A 922 -6.48 -4.47 -11.58
C ARG A 922 -7.53 -5.58 -11.51
N THR A 923 -8.20 -5.73 -10.39
CA THR A 923 -9.34 -6.66 -10.28
C THR A 923 -10.56 -6.09 -11.00
N ILE A 924 -11.25 -6.92 -11.78
CA ILE A 924 -12.59 -6.66 -12.30
C ILE A 924 -13.55 -7.70 -11.73
N THR A 925 -14.59 -7.22 -11.07
CA THR A 925 -15.72 -8.03 -10.62
C THR A 925 -16.83 -7.96 -11.66
N PHE A 926 -17.44 -9.10 -12.00
CA PHE A 926 -18.49 -9.18 -13.01
C PHE A 926 -19.51 -10.26 -12.66
N THR A 927 -20.71 -10.17 -13.23
CA THR A 927 -21.81 -11.09 -12.94
C THR A 927 -21.92 -12.16 -14.03
N SER A 928 -22.10 -13.42 -13.64
CA SER A 928 -22.41 -14.51 -14.58
C SER A 928 -23.88 -14.55 -14.99
N VAL A 929 -24.19 -15.44 -15.94
CA VAL A 929 -25.53 -15.66 -16.50
C VAL A 929 -26.61 -16.02 -15.48
N ASP A 930 -26.21 -16.60 -14.34
CA ASP A 930 -27.08 -16.99 -13.21
C ASP A 930 -27.02 -16.02 -12.01
N GLY A 931 -26.47 -14.82 -12.20
CA GLY A 931 -26.43 -13.78 -11.16
C GLY A 931 -25.26 -13.89 -10.17
N ARG A 932 -24.41 -14.92 -10.27
CA ARG A 932 -23.23 -15.09 -9.39
C ARG A 932 -22.15 -14.05 -9.67
N SER A 933 -21.50 -13.55 -8.61
CA SER A 933 -20.36 -12.64 -8.70
C SER A 933 -19.06 -13.41 -8.96
N LEU A 934 -18.29 -12.98 -9.95
CA LEU A 934 -17.02 -13.54 -10.41
C LEU A 934 -15.92 -12.46 -10.39
N GLN A 935 -14.67 -12.87 -10.38
CA GLN A 935 -13.52 -11.95 -10.39
C GLN A 935 -12.43 -12.39 -11.38
N GLY A 936 -11.74 -11.42 -11.97
CA GLY A 936 -10.55 -11.65 -12.80
C GLY A 936 -9.56 -10.49 -12.74
N TYR A 937 -8.32 -10.75 -13.13
CA TYR A 937 -7.25 -9.76 -13.19
C TYR A 937 -7.13 -9.20 -14.61
N PHE A 938 -7.38 -7.91 -14.77
CA PHE A 938 -7.30 -7.20 -16.05
C PHE A 938 -5.99 -6.41 -16.14
N TYR A 939 -5.15 -6.79 -17.11
CA TYR A 939 -3.88 -6.15 -17.43
C TYR A 939 -4.05 -5.29 -18.68
N THR A 940 -3.68 -4.02 -18.59
CA THR A 940 -3.71 -3.10 -19.73
C THR A 940 -2.50 -3.31 -20.66
N PRO A 941 -2.61 -2.93 -21.95
CA PRO A 941 -1.46 -2.75 -22.83
C PRO A 941 -0.43 -1.82 -22.19
N HIS A 942 0.85 -2.21 -22.18
CA HIS A 942 1.88 -1.44 -21.50
C HIS A 942 3.23 -1.51 -22.23
N SER A 943 3.73 -0.37 -22.72
CA SER A 943 5.04 -0.29 -23.38
C SER A 943 5.79 0.98 -22.99
N HIS A 944 7.11 0.88 -22.88
CA HIS A 944 8.00 2.02 -22.69
C HIS A 944 8.18 2.83 -24.00
N SER A 945 8.20 2.15 -25.14
CA SER A 945 8.50 2.72 -26.45
C SER A 945 7.27 2.99 -27.33
N HIS A 946 6.12 2.38 -27.06
CA HIS A 946 4.93 2.44 -27.93
C HIS A 946 3.67 2.98 -27.23
N CYS A 947 2.79 3.60 -28.02
CA CYS A 947 1.40 3.90 -27.67
C CYS A 947 0.48 3.67 -28.89
N ALA A 948 -0.82 3.56 -28.65
CA ALA A 948 -1.81 3.41 -29.72
C ALA A 948 -2.28 4.75 -30.29
N PRO A 949 -2.85 4.76 -31.51
CA PRO A 949 -3.62 5.90 -32.01
C PRO A 949 -4.77 6.27 -31.07
N GLU A 950 -5.09 7.56 -31.00
CA GLU A 950 -6.16 8.09 -30.15
C GLU A 950 -7.53 7.49 -30.51
N GLY A 951 -8.38 7.28 -29.49
CA GLY A 951 -9.73 6.72 -29.66
C GLY A 951 -9.80 5.23 -30.03
N LYS A 952 -8.67 4.52 -30.17
CA LYS A 952 -8.68 3.06 -30.39
C LYS A 952 -8.75 2.29 -29.08
N LEU A 953 -9.46 1.16 -29.10
CA LEU A 953 -9.49 0.16 -28.03
C LEU A 953 -8.54 -1.01 -28.37
N PRO A 954 -7.96 -1.69 -27.37
CA PRO A 954 -7.02 -2.79 -27.60
C PRO A 954 -7.74 -4.10 -27.96
N PRO A 955 -7.09 -4.99 -28.75
CA PRO A 955 -7.44 -6.40 -28.79
C PRO A 955 -7.20 -7.00 -27.40
N ALA A 956 -7.98 -8.01 -27.02
CA ALA A 956 -7.87 -8.61 -25.70
C ALA A 956 -7.79 -10.13 -25.75
N ILE A 957 -6.99 -10.72 -24.87
CA ILE A 957 -6.91 -12.17 -24.72
C ILE A 957 -7.48 -12.53 -23.34
N LEU A 958 -8.54 -13.34 -23.34
CA LEU A 958 -9.01 -13.99 -22.13
C LEU A 958 -8.14 -15.22 -21.87
N PHE A 959 -7.47 -15.24 -20.72
CA PHE A 959 -6.65 -16.36 -20.27
C PHE A 959 -7.49 -17.32 -19.42
N VAL A 960 -7.36 -18.61 -19.69
CA VAL A 960 -8.03 -19.69 -18.94
C VAL A 960 -6.97 -20.62 -18.33
N HIS A 961 -6.99 -20.76 -17.00
CA HIS A 961 -6.03 -21.60 -16.31
C HIS A 961 -6.27 -23.10 -16.57
N GLY A 962 -5.20 -23.90 -16.54
CA GLY A 962 -5.31 -25.36 -16.56
C GLY A 962 -5.72 -25.93 -15.20
N GLY A 963 -6.28 -27.14 -15.20
CA GLY A 963 -6.91 -27.76 -14.03
C GLY A 963 -8.29 -27.17 -13.72
N PRO A 964 -9.38 -27.98 -13.72
CA PRO A 964 -10.74 -27.46 -13.59
C PRO A 964 -11.02 -26.75 -12.26
N THR A 965 -10.23 -27.07 -11.21
CA THR A 965 -10.33 -26.49 -9.86
C THR A 965 -9.10 -25.72 -9.40
N ALA A 966 -8.17 -25.40 -10.30
CA ALA A 966 -7.04 -24.52 -10.01
C ALA A 966 -7.51 -23.06 -9.83
N ARG A 967 -6.60 -22.08 -9.88
CA ARG A 967 -6.95 -20.65 -9.85
C ARG A 967 -5.91 -19.83 -10.61
N THR A 968 -6.29 -18.66 -11.08
CA THR A 968 -5.30 -17.61 -11.37
C THR A 968 -4.96 -16.81 -10.11
N LYS A 969 -3.75 -16.24 -10.09
CA LYS A 969 -3.16 -15.52 -8.97
C LYS A 969 -2.64 -14.16 -9.43
N ASN A 970 -2.57 -13.20 -8.51
CA ASN A 970 -1.98 -11.88 -8.77
C ASN A 970 -0.46 -11.94 -8.62
N ASP A 971 0.20 -12.62 -9.55
CA ASP A 971 1.66 -12.80 -9.61
C ASP A 971 2.25 -12.46 -10.99
N LEU A 972 3.57 -12.37 -11.07
CA LEU A 972 4.29 -12.12 -12.32
C LEU A 972 4.21 -13.37 -13.22
N ASP A 973 3.37 -13.32 -14.25
CA ASP A 973 3.44 -14.26 -15.37
C ASP A 973 3.94 -13.57 -16.64
N MET A 974 5.19 -13.86 -17.00
CA MET A 974 5.81 -13.33 -18.20
C MET A 974 5.06 -13.67 -19.50
N LYS A 975 4.22 -14.72 -19.55
CA LYS A 975 3.36 -15.02 -20.71
C LYS A 975 2.33 -13.92 -20.94
N LYS A 976 1.66 -13.46 -19.88
CA LYS A 976 0.72 -12.32 -19.92
C LYS A 976 1.47 -11.05 -20.35
N GLN A 977 2.67 -10.83 -19.79
CA GLN A 977 3.50 -9.67 -20.10
C GLN A 977 4.03 -9.66 -21.55
N TYR A 978 4.24 -10.83 -22.16
CA TYR A 978 4.62 -10.95 -23.57
C TYR A 978 3.55 -10.35 -24.50
N PHE A 979 2.26 -10.49 -24.16
CA PHE A 979 1.14 -9.92 -24.91
C PHE A 979 0.87 -8.44 -24.56
N THR A 980 0.86 -8.07 -23.27
CA THR A 980 0.60 -6.67 -22.86
C THR A 980 1.66 -5.70 -23.38
N SER A 981 2.92 -6.15 -23.42
CA SER A 981 4.03 -5.39 -24.01
C SER A 981 3.96 -5.23 -25.53
N ARG A 982 3.12 -6.02 -26.21
CA ARG A 982 2.86 -5.96 -27.66
C ARG A 982 1.56 -5.24 -28.02
N GLY A 983 0.87 -4.67 -27.04
CA GLY A 983 -0.35 -3.87 -27.25
C GLY A 983 -1.66 -4.60 -26.98
N PHE A 984 -1.65 -5.82 -26.44
CA PHE A 984 -2.88 -6.52 -26.05
C PHE A 984 -3.33 -6.14 -24.64
N ALA A 985 -4.64 -6.11 -24.40
CA ALA A 985 -5.18 -6.31 -23.06
C ALA A 985 -5.15 -7.81 -22.73
N VAL A 986 -4.99 -8.15 -21.45
CA VAL A 986 -5.15 -9.54 -20.97
C VAL A 986 -6.15 -9.55 -19.83
N PHE A 987 -7.11 -10.47 -19.88
CA PHE A 987 -8.05 -10.68 -18.78
C PHE A 987 -7.99 -12.12 -18.32
N ASP A 988 -7.58 -12.32 -17.07
CA ASP A 988 -7.27 -13.62 -16.52
C ASP A 988 -8.28 -13.94 -15.42
N ILE A 989 -9.17 -14.90 -15.68
CA ILE A 989 -10.44 -15.05 -14.97
C ILE A 989 -10.38 -16.24 -14.01
N ASN A 990 -10.88 -16.04 -12.78
CA ASN A 990 -11.27 -17.13 -11.89
C ASN A 990 -12.75 -17.46 -12.13
N TYR A 991 -13.00 -18.44 -12.99
CA TYR A 991 -14.35 -18.95 -13.28
C TYR A 991 -14.85 -19.85 -12.14
N ARG A 992 -16.15 -20.11 -12.02
CA ARG A 992 -16.68 -20.94 -10.94
C ARG A 992 -16.11 -22.35 -11.00
N GLY A 993 -15.72 -22.91 -9.86
CA GLY A 993 -14.77 -24.02 -9.82
C GLY A 993 -13.37 -23.60 -9.37
N SER A 994 -12.98 -22.33 -9.53
CA SER A 994 -11.68 -21.87 -9.08
C SER A 994 -11.51 -21.99 -7.57
N SER A 995 -10.33 -22.41 -7.12
CA SER A 995 -9.99 -22.50 -5.70
C SER A 995 -9.64 -21.15 -5.07
N GLY A 996 -9.77 -21.06 -3.74
CA GLY A 996 -9.51 -19.85 -2.95
C GLY A 996 -10.66 -18.84 -2.91
N PHE A 997 -11.86 -19.20 -3.40
CA PHE A 997 -13.08 -18.39 -3.36
C PHE A 997 -14.19 -19.00 -2.48
N GLY A 998 -13.83 -20.01 -1.68
CA GLY A 998 -14.75 -20.75 -0.82
C GLY A 998 -15.29 -22.02 -1.48
N ARG A 999 -15.65 -23.00 -0.64
CA ARG A 999 -16.04 -24.34 -1.08
C ARG A 999 -17.27 -24.38 -1.96
N GLU A 1000 -18.26 -23.51 -1.71
CA GLU A 1000 -19.46 -23.42 -2.56
C GLU A 1000 -19.09 -22.97 -3.98
N PHE A 1001 -18.25 -21.94 -4.10
CA PHE A 1001 -17.78 -21.44 -5.39
C PHE A 1001 -17.04 -22.52 -6.18
N ARG A 1002 -16.12 -23.26 -5.55
CA ARG A 1002 -15.44 -24.40 -6.18
C ARG A 1002 -16.41 -25.53 -6.55
N ASN A 1003 -17.29 -25.91 -5.63
CA ASN A 1003 -18.20 -27.04 -5.83
C ASN A 1003 -19.30 -26.74 -6.87
N SER A 1004 -19.55 -25.47 -7.22
CA SER A 1004 -20.52 -25.09 -8.25
C SER A 1004 -20.16 -25.54 -9.69
N LEU A 1005 -18.95 -26.07 -9.89
CA LEU A 1005 -18.53 -26.73 -11.14
C LEU A 1005 -18.88 -28.23 -11.19
N LEU A 1006 -19.26 -28.86 -10.08
CA LEU A 1006 -19.66 -30.27 -10.04
C LEU A 1006 -20.88 -30.52 -10.94
N GLY A 1007 -20.79 -31.52 -11.81
CA GLY A 1007 -21.74 -31.77 -12.90
C GLY A 1007 -21.83 -30.68 -14.00
N GLN A 1008 -21.08 -29.58 -13.89
CA GLN A 1008 -21.22 -28.37 -14.73
C GLN A 1008 -19.97 -28.02 -15.56
N TRP A 1009 -18.91 -28.82 -15.51
CA TRP A 1009 -17.69 -28.56 -16.29
C TRP A 1009 -17.95 -28.70 -17.79
N GLY A 1010 -17.47 -27.71 -18.57
CA GLY A 1010 -17.77 -27.51 -19.99
C GLY A 1010 -18.99 -26.64 -20.26
N VAL A 1011 -19.75 -26.25 -19.23
CA VAL A 1011 -20.95 -25.41 -19.31
C VAL A 1011 -20.75 -24.14 -18.49
N ALA A 1012 -20.57 -24.27 -17.18
CA ALA A 1012 -20.55 -23.12 -16.29
C ALA A 1012 -19.26 -22.29 -16.41
N ASP A 1013 -18.10 -22.95 -16.52
CA ASP A 1013 -16.82 -22.30 -16.80
C ASP A 1013 -16.87 -21.57 -18.14
N ARG A 1014 -17.39 -22.23 -19.18
CA ARG A 1014 -17.61 -21.64 -20.52
C ARG A 1014 -18.47 -20.36 -20.44
N ASP A 1015 -19.60 -20.42 -19.73
CA ASP A 1015 -20.56 -19.31 -19.65
C ASP A 1015 -20.05 -18.15 -18.78
N ASP A 1016 -19.24 -18.46 -17.75
CA ASP A 1016 -18.48 -17.49 -16.96
C ASP A 1016 -17.45 -16.74 -17.83
N LEU A 1017 -16.69 -17.45 -18.68
CA LEU A 1017 -15.74 -16.82 -19.61
C LEU A 1017 -16.45 -15.92 -20.64
N ILE A 1018 -17.62 -16.34 -21.16
CA ILE A 1018 -18.44 -15.53 -22.07
C ILE A 1018 -18.98 -14.27 -21.36
N SER A 1019 -19.41 -14.38 -20.10
CA SER A 1019 -19.84 -13.23 -19.29
C SER A 1019 -18.69 -12.26 -19.01
N GLY A 1020 -17.48 -12.77 -18.76
CA GLY A 1020 -16.27 -11.96 -18.60
C GLY A 1020 -15.94 -11.16 -19.88
N ALA A 1021 -16.01 -11.80 -21.05
CA ALA A 1021 -15.82 -11.14 -22.33
C ALA A 1021 -16.85 -10.01 -22.57
N LYS A 1022 -18.14 -10.29 -22.31
CA LYS A 1022 -19.21 -9.29 -22.40
C LYS A 1022 -18.95 -8.10 -21.47
N CYS A 1023 -18.50 -8.34 -20.24
CA CYS A 1023 -18.19 -7.29 -19.27
C CYS A 1023 -17.09 -6.33 -19.76
N LEU A 1024 -16.00 -6.83 -20.36
CA LEU A 1024 -14.95 -5.97 -20.91
C LEU A 1024 -15.46 -5.07 -22.04
N VAL A 1025 -16.31 -5.63 -22.91
CA VAL A 1025 -16.92 -4.92 -24.05
C VAL A 1025 -17.88 -3.84 -23.58
N THR A 1026 -18.83 -4.18 -22.70
CA THR A 1026 -19.81 -3.19 -22.19
C THR A 1026 -19.17 -2.11 -21.34
N SER A 1027 -18.02 -2.40 -20.71
CA SER A 1027 -17.20 -1.43 -19.97
C SER A 1027 -16.30 -0.56 -20.88
N GLY A 1028 -16.32 -0.75 -22.21
CA GLY A 1028 -15.53 0.03 -23.16
C GLY A 1028 -14.01 -0.16 -23.01
N LEU A 1029 -13.55 -1.30 -22.50
CA LEU A 1029 -12.14 -1.54 -22.17
C LEU A 1029 -11.33 -2.16 -23.32
N VAL A 1030 -12.01 -2.78 -24.28
CA VAL A 1030 -11.44 -3.64 -25.32
C VAL A 1030 -12.26 -3.53 -26.59
N ASP A 1031 -11.65 -3.80 -27.74
CA ASP A 1031 -12.33 -3.83 -29.03
C ASP A 1031 -13.20 -5.09 -29.14
N PRO A 1032 -14.54 -4.98 -29.31
CA PRO A 1032 -15.45 -6.12 -29.38
C PRO A 1032 -15.22 -7.03 -30.60
N SER A 1033 -14.58 -6.52 -31.66
CA SER A 1033 -14.25 -7.31 -32.85
C SER A 1033 -12.93 -8.07 -32.72
N ARG A 1034 -12.17 -7.83 -31.64
CA ARG A 1034 -10.80 -8.32 -31.43
C ARG A 1034 -10.59 -8.99 -30.07
N LEU A 1035 -11.62 -9.70 -29.61
CA LEU A 1035 -11.55 -10.61 -28.47
C LEU A 1035 -10.93 -11.96 -28.89
N CYS A 1036 -9.97 -12.45 -28.14
CA CYS A 1036 -9.35 -13.77 -28.32
C CYS A 1036 -9.40 -14.55 -27.00
N ILE A 1037 -9.24 -15.87 -27.05
CA ILE A 1037 -9.21 -16.72 -25.85
C ILE A 1037 -8.06 -17.74 -25.92
N MET A 1038 -7.35 -17.93 -24.81
CA MET A 1038 -6.15 -18.76 -24.74
C MET A 1038 -6.12 -19.55 -23.45
N GLY A 1039 -5.84 -20.86 -23.53
CA GLY A 1039 -5.94 -21.75 -22.38
C GLY A 1039 -5.18 -23.05 -22.57
N SER A 1040 -4.76 -23.64 -21.45
CA SER A 1040 -3.95 -24.86 -21.45
C SER A 1040 -4.63 -26.01 -20.71
N SER A 1041 -4.44 -27.26 -21.13
CA SER A 1041 -5.02 -28.44 -20.45
C SER A 1041 -6.56 -28.30 -20.33
N ALA A 1042 -7.14 -28.44 -19.15
CA ALA A 1042 -8.57 -28.19 -18.90
C ALA A 1042 -9.05 -26.80 -19.38
N GLY A 1043 -8.23 -25.75 -19.27
CA GLY A 1043 -8.55 -24.42 -19.82
C GLY A 1043 -8.50 -24.37 -21.35
N GLY A 1044 -7.70 -25.26 -21.96
CA GLY A 1044 -7.69 -25.48 -23.42
C GLY A 1044 -8.95 -26.21 -23.91
N PHE A 1045 -9.57 -27.04 -23.07
CA PHE A 1045 -10.93 -27.55 -23.29
C PHE A 1045 -11.98 -26.45 -23.20
N THR A 1046 -11.93 -25.61 -22.15
CA THR A 1046 -12.86 -24.47 -22.00
C THR A 1046 -12.77 -23.51 -23.19
N VAL A 1047 -11.58 -23.23 -23.72
CA VAL A 1047 -11.36 -22.50 -25.00
C VAL A 1047 -12.20 -23.11 -26.13
N LEU A 1048 -12.08 -24.42 -26.36
CA LEU A 1048 -12.76 -25.10 -27.45
C LEU A 1048 -14.29 -25.21 -27.22
N SER A 1049 -14.72 -25.32 -25.96
CA SER A 1049 -16.13 -25.26 -25.56
C SER A 1049 -16.72 -23.87 -25.82
N VAL A 1050 -16.00 -22.79 -25.50
CA VAL A 1050 -16.41 -21.40 -25.79
C VAL A 1050 -16.56 -21.20 -27.30
N LEU A 1051 -15.57 -21.60 -28.11
CA LEU A 1051 -15.59 -21.40 -29.57
C LEU A 1051 -16.63 -22.26 -30.30
N SER A 1052 -17.18 -23.30 -29.67
CA SER A 1052 -18.29 -24.10 -30.21
C SER A 1052 -19.68 -23.61 -29.79
N HIS A 1053 -19.75 -22.57 -28.94
CA HIS A 1053 -21.00 -22.03 -28.39
C HIS A 1053 -21.11 -20.50 -28.46
N SER A 1054 -20.06 -19.78 -28.90
CA SER A 1054 -20.05 -18.32 -28.96
C SER A 1054 -19.21 -17.77 -30.11
N ASP A 1055 -19.81 -16.89 -30.90
CA ASP A 1055 -19.14 -16.09 -31.93
C ASP A 1055 -18.44 -14.83 -31.38
N ALA A 1056 -18.47 -14.61 -30.06
CA ALA A 1056 -17.92 -13.41 -29.40
C ALA A 1056 -16.38 -13.27 -29.51
N PHE A 1057 -15.68 -14.33 -29.90
CA PHE A 1057 -14.23 -14.35 -30.04
C PHE A 1057 -13.82 -14.42 -31.51
N ALA A 1058 -12.83 -13.64 -31.90
CA ALA A 1058 -12.23 -13.65 -33.23
C ALA A 1058 -11.39 -14.91 -33.47
N ALA A 1059 -10.69 -15.42 -32.44
CA ALA A 1059 -9.87 -16.63 -32.53
C ALA A 1059 -9.57 -17.23 -31.15
N GLY A 1060 -9.02 -18.45 -31.12
CA GLY A 1060 -8.45 -18.99 -29.89
C GLY A 1060 -7.25 -19.92 -30.05
N VAL A 1061 -6.54 -20.13 -28.95
CA VAL A 1061 -5.33 -20.96 -28.86
C VAL A 1061 -5.48 -21.98 -27.75
N SER A 1062 -5.45 -23.27 -28.10
CA SER A 1062 -5.50 -24.40 -27.18
C SER A 1062 -4.10 -25.01 -27.04
N LEU A 1063 -3.57 -25.02 -25.81
CA LEU A 1063 -2.28 -25.64 -25.50
C LEU A 1063 -2.52 -26.98 -24.81
N TYR A 1064 -2.17 -28.09 -25.47
CA TYR A 1064 -2.37 -29.46 -24.96
C TYR A 1064 -3.74 -29.65 -24.28
N GLY A 1065 -4.80 -29.11 -24.93
CA GLY A 1065 -6.15 -29.07 -24.39
C GLY A 1065 -6.97 -30.31 -24.76
N VAL A 1066 -7.89 -30.69 -23.88
CA VAL A 1066 -8.78 -31.84 -24.09
C VAL A 1066 -9.82 -31.48 -25.15
N SER A 1067 -10.01 -32.33 -26.15
CA SER A 1067 -11.08 -32.23 -27.16
C SER A 1067 -12.09 -33.37 -27.09
N ASP A 1068 -11.74 -34.46 -26.42
CA ASP A 1068 -12.58 -35.64 -26.19
C ASP A 1068 -12.56 -36.01 -24.70
N LEU A 1069 -13.71 -35.80 -24.03
CA LEU A 1069 -13.91 -36.08 -22.62
C LEU A 1069 -14.13 -37.59 -22.37
N GLU A 1070 -14.68 -38.32 -23.34
CA GLU A 1070 -14.90 -39.77 -23.24
C GLU A 1070 -13.53 -40.48 -23.26
N GLU A 1071 -12.64 -40.04 -24.15
CA GLU A 1071 -11.26 -40.54 -24.23
C GLU A 1071 -10.41 -40.11 -23.03
N LEU A 1072 -10.60 -38.88 -22.51
CA LEU A 1072 -9.98 -38.45 -21.26
C LEU A 1072 -10.34 -39.39 -20.10
N PHE A 1073 -11.61 -39.77 -19.94
CA PHE A 1073 -12.03 -40.69 -18.87
C PHE A 1073 -11.33 -42.05 -18.99
N LYS A 1074 -11.26 -42.63 -20.19
CA LYS A 1074 -10.61 -43.92 -20.44
C LYS A 1074 -9.11 -43.90 -20.15
N THR A 1075 -8.44 -42.81 -20.51
CA THR A 1075 -6.97 -42.66 -20.39
C THR A 1075 -6.51 -42.03 -19.08
N SER A 1076 -7.45 -41.63 -18.20
CA SER A 1076 -7.14 -40.99 -16.91
C SER A 1076 -6.31 -41.88 -15.99
N HIS A 1077 -5.16 -41.35 -15.55
CA HIS A 1077 -4.32 -41.95 -14.51
C HIS A 1077 -5.08 -42.08 -13.18
N LYS A 1078 -4.67 -43.04 -12.32
CA LYS A 1078 -5.33 -43.39 -11.03
C LYS A 1078 -5.83 -42.17 -10.25
N PHE A 1079 -5.04 -41.10 -10.18
CA PHE A 1079 -5.33 -39.89 -9.41
C PHE A 1079 -6.54 -39.11 -9.92
N GLU A 1080 -6.73 -38.97 -11.24
CA GLU A 1080 -7.84 -38.20 -11.82
C GLU A 1080 -9.03 -39.09 -12.22
N ARG A 1081 -8.85 -40.41 -12.23
CA ARG A 1081 -9.90 -41.40 -12.56
C ARG A 1081 -11.05 -41.32 -11.56
N GLY A 1082 -12.17 -40.74 -12.02
CA GLY A 1082 -13.37 -40.45 -11.22
C GLY A 1082 -13.69 -38.95 -11.12
N ASN A 1083 -12.70 -38.06 -11.29
CA ASN A 1083 -12.87 -36.61 -11.22
C ASN A 1083 -13.82 -36.08 -12.32
N THR A 1084 -13.71 -36.61 -13.55
CA THR A 1084 -14.66 -36.26 -14.63
C THR A 1084 -16.08 -36.75 -14.33
N GLY A 1085 -16.23 -37.85 -13.59
CA GLY A 1085 -17.51 -38.34 -13.09
C GLY A 1085 -18.22 -37.28 -12.24
N ARG A 1086 -17.46 -36.76 -11.25
CA ARG A 1086 -17.86 -35.67 -10.36
C ARG A 1086 -18.15 -34.35 -11.09
N LEU A 1087 -17.39 -34.03 -12.13
CA LEU A 1087 -17.44 -32.75 -12.85
C LEU A 1087 -18.43 -32.72 -14.04
N ILE A 1088 -18.81 -33.87 -14.60
CA ILE A 1088 -19.67 -33.99 -15.78
C ILE A 1088 -20.90 -34.83 -15.45
N ALA A 1089 -20.73 -36.14 -15.32
CA ALA A 1089 -21.73 -37.14 -14.99
C ALA A 1089 -21.03 -38.50 -14.74
N ASP A 1090 -21.65 -39.41 -13.98
CA ASP A 1090 -21.16 -40.78 -13.84
C ASP A 1090 -21.34 -41.59 -15.14
N LEU A 1091 -20.55 -42.66 -15.31
CA LEU A 1091 -20.59 -43.54 -16.48
C LEU A 1091 -20.95 -44.98 -16.06
N PRO A 1092 -21.72 -45.72 -16.89
CA PRO A 1092 -22.04 -45.42 -18.30
C PRO A 1092 -23.21 -44.46 -18.56
N GLU A 1093 -24.04 -44.14 -17.57
CA GLU A 1093 -25.33 -43.44 -17.75
C GLU A 1093 -25.18 -42.05 -18.37
N GLY A 1094 -24.13 -41.30 -17.98
CA GLY A 1094 -23.85 -39.95 -18.43
C GLY A 1094 -23.12 -39.83 -19.77
N ILE A 1095 -22.92 -40.92 -20.52
CA ILE A 1095 -22.08 -40.95 -21.73
C ILE A 1095 -22.49 -39.90 -22.78
N GLN A 1096 -23.79 -39.64 -22.92
CA GLN A 1096 -24.29 -38.61 -23.82
C GLN A 1096 -23.82 -37.21 -23.41
N THR A 1097 -23.76 -36.91 -22.10
CA THR A 1097 -23.27 -35.63 -21.58
C THR A 1097 -21.78 -35.43 -21.85
N TYR A 1098 -20.96 -36.49 -21.81
CA TYR A 1098 -19.56 -36.42 -22.24
C TYR A 1098 -19.46 -36.07 -23.73
N ARG A 1099 -20.29 -36.69 -24.57
CA ARG A 1099 -20.27 -36.46 -26.01
C ARG A 1099 -20.76 -35.05 -26.37
N ASP A 1100 -21.88 -34.64 -25.78
CA ASP A 1100 -22.48 -33.31 -25.98
C ASP A 1100 -21.54 -32.17 -25.60
N ARG A 1101 -20.70 -32.36 -24.57
CA ARG A 1101 -19.72 -31.35 -24.10
C ARG A 1101 -18.35 -31.45 -24.78
N SER A 1102 -18.03 -32.55 -25.47
CA SER A 1102 -16.72 -32.74 -26.09
C SER A 1102 -16.57 -31.90 -27.38
N PRO A 1103 -15.52 -31.07 -27.51
CA PRO A 1103 -15.26 -30.30 -28.72
C PRO A 1103 -15.20 -31.11 -30.02
N ILE A 1104 -14.71 -32.36 -29.99
CA ILE A 1104 -14.60 -33.19 -31.19
C ILE A 1104 -15.95 -33.48 -31.85
N HIS A 1105 -17.02 -33.69 -31.06
CA HIS A 1105 -18.38 -33.88 -31.59
C HIS A 1105 -19.09 -32.55 -31.93
N ASN A 1106 -18.53 -31.43 -31.48
CA ASN A 1106 -19.05 -30.07 -31.72
C ASN A 1106 -18.21 -29.26 -32.72
N CYS A 1107 -17.24 -29.86 -33.41
CA CYS A 1107 -16.35 -29.18 -34.36
C CYS A 1107 -17.11 -28.43 -35.48
N ASN A 1108 -18.28 -28.94 -35.86
CA ASN A 1108 -19.18 -28.29 -36.82
C ASN A 1108 -19.68 -26.90 -36.37
N ARG A 1109 -19.64 -26.58 -35.06
CA ARG A 1109 -19.99 -25.26 -34.52
C ARG A 1109 -18.80 -24.31 -34.39
N ILE A 1110 -17.56 -24.81 -34.38
CA ILE A 1110 -16.34 -24.00 -34.27
C ILE A 1110 -16.06 -23.33 -35.61
N ASN A 1111 -16.46 -22.07 -35.76
CA ASN A 1111 -16.37 -21.32 -37.03
C ASN A 1111 -15.24 -20.26 -37.03
N LYS A 1112 -14.51 -20.14 -35.93
CA LYS A 1112 -13.42 -19.16 -35.73
C LYS A 1112 -12.05 -19.84 -35.85
N PRO A 1113 -11.00 -19.13 -36.27
CA PRO A 1113 -9.63 -19.65 -36.28
C PRO A 1113 -9.20 -20.27 -34.94
N VAL A 1114 -8.63 -21.49 -35.00
CA VAL A 1114 -8.06 -22.19 -33.83
C VAL A 1114 -6.61 -22.63 -34.06
N ALA A 1115 -5.74 -22.39 -33.08
CA ALA A 1115 -4.39 -22.97 -33.05
C ALA A 1115 -4.24 -24.01 -31.94
N PHE A 1116 -3.60 -25.13 -32.26
CA PHE A 1116 -3.27 -26.24 -31.37
C PHE A 1116 -1.77 -26.32 -31.16
N LEU A 1117 -1.33 -26.20 -29.91
CA LEU A 1117 0.09 -26.26 -29.52
C LEU A 1117 0.28 -27.44 -28.55
N HIS A 1118 0.95 -28.52 -28.97
CA HIS A 1118 1.01 -29.78 -28.21
C HIS A 1118 2.44 -30.37 -28.15
N GLY A 1119 2.80 -31.02 -27.04
CA GLY A 1119 4.04 -31.79 -26.92
C GLY A 1119 3.86 -33.24 -27.39
N THR A 1120 4.89 -33.87 -27.96
CA THR A 1120 4.79 -35.26 -28.43
C THR A 1120 4.76 -36.30 -27.30
N ASP A 1121 5.16 -35.91 -26.10
CA ASP A 1121 5.38 -36.81 -24.95
C ASP A 1121 4.36 -36.53 -23.83
N ASP A 1122 3.21 -35.96 -24.19
CA ASP A 1122 2.13 -35.65 -23.24
C ASP A 1122 1.41 -36.93 -22.79
N LYS A 1123 1.51 -37.22 -21.49
CA LYS A 1123 0.89 -38.38 -20.82
C LYS A 1123 -0.40 -38.02 -20.08
N VAL A 1124 -0.84 -36.77 -20.10
CA VAL A 1124 -2.05 -36.27 -19.41
C VAL A 1124 -3.17 -36.08 -20.43
N VAL A 1125 -2.85 -35.49 -21.59
CA VAL A 1125 -3.77 -35.36 -22.73
C VAL A 1125 -3.11 -36.00 -23.94
N PRO A 1126 -3.64 -37.09 -24.51
CA PRO A 1126 -3.04 -37.71 -25.69
C PRO A 1126 -2.99 -36.75 -26.88
N VAL A 1127 -1.83 -36.65 -27.53
CA VAL A 1127 -1.60 -35.78 -28.70
C VAL A 1127 -2.63 -35.99 -29.83
N ALA A 1128 -3.06 -37.24 -30.00
CA ALA A 1128 -4.09 -37.67 -30.95
C ALA A 1128 -5.42 -36.89 -30.82
N GLN A 1129 -5.76 -36.38 -29.62
CA GLN A 1129 -6.94 -35.53 -29.44
C GLN A 1129 -6.82 -34.21 -30.24
N SER A 1130 -5.68 -33.53 -30.13
CA SER A 1130 -5.43 -32.29 -30.88
C SER A 1130 -5.29 -32.54 -32.38
N GLU A 1131 -4.70 -33.67 -32.78
CA GLU A 1131 -4.62 -34.06 -34.19
C GLU A 1131 -6.01 -34.33 -34.79
N ALA A 1132 -6.86 -35.09 -34.10
CA ALA A 1132 -8.21 -35.41 -34.56
C ALA A 1132 -9.08 -34.15 -34.73
N LEU A 1133 -9.04 -33.21 -33.76
CA LEU A 1133 -9.81 -31.97 -33.87
C LEU A 1133 -9.21 -31.01 -34.93
N TYR A 1134 -7.88 -30.93 -35.05
CA TYR A 1134 -7.24 -30.17 -36.13
C TYR A 1134 -7.68 -30.69 -37.50
N GLU A 1135 -7.65 -32.01 -37.72
CA GLU A 1135 -8.07 -32.64 -38.98
C GLU A 1135 -9.56 -32.41 -39.27
N ALA A 1136 -10.43 -32.51 -38.26
CA ALA A 1136 -11.86 -32.21 -38.41
C ALA A 1136 -12.12 -30.75 -38.83
N LEU A 1137 -11.44 -29.78 -38.21
CA LEU A 1137 -11.55 -28.36 -38.57
C LEU A 1137 -10.92 -28.06 -39.93
N ARG A 1138 -9.82 -28.73 -40.27
CA ARG A 1138 -9.16 -28.63 -41.58
C ARG A 1138 -10.08 -29.10 -42.70
N ALA A 1139 -10.69 -30.28 -42.54
CA ALA A 1139 -11.62 -30.87 -43.50
C ALA A 1139 -12.91 -30.06 -43.66
N LYS A 1140 -13.37 -29.41 -42.58
CA LYS A 1140 -14.51 -28.47 -42.58
C LYS A 1140 -14.21 -27.15 -43.32
N GLY A 1141 -12.95 -26.80 -43.54
CA GLY A 1141 -12.56 -25.49 -44.10
C GLY A 1141 -12.45 -24.37 -43.06
N THR A 1142 -12.42 -24.68 -41.76
CA THR A 1142 -12.16 -23.68 -40.71
C THR A 1142 -10.66 -23.35 -40.66
N PRO A 1143 -10.24 -22.07 -40.51
CA PRO A 1143 -8.83 -21.71 -40.45
C PRO A 1143 -8.15 -22.33 -39.23
N THR A 1144 -7.06 -23.08 -39.40
CA THR A 1144 -6.47 -23.84 -38.29
C THR A 1144 -4.97 -24.07 -38.42
N LEU A 1145 -4.29 -24.17 -37.27
CA LEU A 1145 -2.85 -24.43 -37.15
C LEU A 1145 -2.60 -25.53 -36.11
N LEU A 1146 -1.76 -26.49 -36.43
CA LEU A 1146 -1.22 -27.47 -35.48
C LEU A 1146 0.29 -27.34 -35.40
N LYS A 1147 0.83 -27.20 -34.18
CA LYS A 1147 2.27 -27.24 -33.91
C LYS A 1147 2.55 -28.29 -32.83
N LEU A 1148 3.27 -29.32 -33.24
CA LEU A 1148 3.86 -30.31 -32.34
C LEU A 1148 5.28 -29.89 -31.92
N PHE A 1149 5.60 -30.13 -30.65
CA PHE A 1149 6.90 -29.88 -30.02
C PHE A 1149 7.51 -31.22 -29.57
N SER A 1150 8.61 -31.62 -30.20
CA SER A 1150 9.24 -32.93 -29.97
C SER A 1150 9.94 -33.02 -28.60
N GLY A 1151 9.73 -34.15 -27.91
CA GLY A 1151 10.35 -34.43 -26.62
C GLY A 1151 9.83 -33.55 -25.49
N GLU A 1152 8.63 -32.99 -25.61
CA GLU A 1152 7.95 -32.17 -24.60
C GLU A 1152 6.68 -32.86 -24.14
N GLY A 1153 6.45 -32.84 -22.84
CA GLY A 1153 5.21 -33.35 -22.23
C GLY A 1153 4.30 -32.22 -21.75
N HIS A 1154 3.34 -32.60 -20.92
CA HIS A 1154 2.35 -31.67 -20.37
C HIS A 1154 2.99 -30.45 -19.69
N GLY A 1155 2.51 -29.26 -20.03
CA GLY A 1155 2.89 -28.00 -19.38
C GLY A 1155 4.04 -27.19 -20.03
N PHE A 1156 4.78 -27.78 -20.97
CA PHE A 1156 6.01 -27.24 -21.61
C PHE A 1156 7.11 -26.80 -20.63
N LYS A 1157 8.26 -27.49 -20.64
CA LYS A 1157 9.35 -27.26 -19.66
C LYS A 1157 10.59 -26.62 -20.25
N LYS A 1158 10.89 -26.80 -21.54
CA LYS A 1158 12.09 -26.26 -22.20
C LYS A 1158 11.89 -24.80 -22.56
N ALA A 1159 12.94 -24.00 -22.39
CA ALA A 1159 12.92 -22.57 -22.70
C ALA A 1159 12.45 -22.27 -24.14
N ASP A 1160 13.02 -22.97 -25.12
CA ASP A 1160 12.72 -22.72 -26.54
C ASP A 1160 11.26 -23.06 -26.90
N THR A 1161 10.69 -24.11 -26.32
CA THR A 1161 9.26 -24.47 -26.47
C THR A 1161 8.36 -23.35 -25.94
N ILE A 1162 8.67 -22.82 -24.75
CA ILE A 1162 7.88 -21.76 -24.12
C ILE A 1162 7.97 -20.47 -24.95
N ALA A 1163 9.17 -20.11 -25.42
CA ALA A 1163 9.38 -18.97 -26.30
C ALA A 1163 8.65 -19.11 -27.65
N GLN A 1164 8.82 -20.26 -28.32
CA GLN A 1164 8.24 -20.51 -29.63
C GLN A 1164 6.71 -20.61 -29.56
N SER A 1165 6.14 -21.25 -28.54
CA SER A 1165 4.68 -21.34 -28.37
C SER A 1165 4.03 -19.97 -28.17
N MET A 1166 4.62 -19.05 -27.38
CA MET A 1166 4.07 -17.68 -27.24
C MET A 1166 4.24 -16.86 -28.52
N HIS A 1167 5.33 -17.03 -29.26
CA HIS A 1167 5.54 -16.36 -30.55
C HIS A 1167 4.53 -16.83 -31.62
N ILE A 1168 4.28 -18.14 -31.71
CA ILE A 1168 3.27 -18.72 -32.61
C ILE A 1168 1.87 -18.24 -32.20
N ALA A 1169 1.52 -18.28 -30.91
CA ALA A 1169 0.22 -17.79 -30.42
C ALA A 1169 -0.01 -16.31 -30.76
N HIS A 1170 0.98 -15.43 -30.52
CA HIS A 1170 0.89 -14.01 -30.87
C HIS A 1170 0.72 -13.80 -32.37
N THR A 1171 1.55 -14.43 -33.20
CA THR A 1171 1.47 -14.29 -34.66
C THR A 1171 0.15 -14.82 -35.22
N PHE A 1172 -0.33 -15.94 -34.70
CA PHE A 1172 -1.62 -16.53 -35.07
C PHE A 1172 -2.80 -15.60 -34.74
N LEU A 1173 -2.86 -15.09 -33.51
CA LEU A 1173 -3.93 -14.19 -33.07
C LEU A 1173 -3.89 -12.84 -33.82
N CYS A 1174 -2.69 -12.30 -34.09
CA CYS A 1174 -2.56 -11.10 -34.93
C CYS A 1174 -3.11 -11.33 -36.34
N LYS A 1175 -2.70 -12.42 -37.02
CA LYS A 1175 -3.23 -12.77 -38.34
C LYS A 1175 -4.76 -12.89 -38.31
N ALA A 1176 -5.33 -13.61 -37.34
CA ALA A 1176 -6.77 -13.83 -37.21
C ALA A 1176 -7.60 -12.55 -37.01
N MET A 1177 -7.00 -11.47 -36.51
CA MET A 1177 -7.65 -10.16 -36.34
C MET A 1177 -7.27 -9.13 -37.43
N GLY A 1178 -6.54 -9.54 -38.47
CA GLY A 1178 -6.06 -8.66 -39.54
C GLY A 1178 -4.94 -7.70 -39.11
N ILE A 1179 -4.24 -7.97 -38.01
CA ILE A 1179 -3.13 -7.13 -37.51
C ILE A 1179 -1.84 -7.55 -38.23
N SER A 1180 -1.20 -6.59 -38.90
CA SER A 1180 0.01 -6.84 -39.68
C SER A 1180 1.22 -7.18 -38.79
N VAL A 1181 1.84 -8.33 -39.05
CA VAL A 1181 3.06 -8.81 -38.38
C VAL A 1181 4.01 -9.47 -39.38
N HIS A 1182 5.32 -9.28 -39.22
CA HIS A 1182 6.34 -9.73 -40.19
C HIS A 1182 6.62 -11.25 -40.22
N ALA A 1183 5.85 -12.07 -39.51
CA ALA A 1183 6.11 -13.50 -39.35
C ALA A 1183 5.13 -14.36 -40.16
N GLU A 1184 5.67 -15.22 -41.01
CA GLU A 1184 4.88 -16.21 -41.75
C GLU A 1184 4.63 -17.46 -40.89
N LEU A 1185 3.36 -17.72 -40.60
CA LEU A 1185 2.86 -19.02 -40.18
C LEU A 1185 2.07 -19.65 -41.32
N ASN A 1186 2.29 -20.95 -41.54
CA ASN A 1186 1.43 -21.82 -42.33
C ASN A 1186 0.16 -22.13 -41.52
N ILE A 1187 -0.91 -21.39 -41.78
CA ILE A 1187 -2.25 -21.63 -41.23
C ILE A 1187 -3.08 -22.18 -42.39
N VAL A 1188 -3.68 -23.34 -42.20
CA VAL A 1188 -4.48 -23.99 -43.25
C VAL A 1188 -5.86 -23.34 -43.30
N ASN A 1189 -6.41 -23.18 -44.51
CA ASN A 1189 -7.70 -22.50 -44.77
C ASN A 1189 -7.75 -21.02 -44.32
N PHE A 1190 -6.62 -20.31 -44.33
CA PHE A 1190 -6.49 -18.92 -43.87
C PHE A 1190 -6.28 -17.93 -45.03
#